data_AF-A0A952IR86-F1
#
_entry.id   AF-A0A952IR86-F1
#
_cell.length_a   1.000
_cell.length_b   1.000
_cell.length_c   1.000
_cell.angle_alpha   90.00
_cell.angle_beta   90.00
_cell.angle_gamma   90.00
#
_symmetry.space_group_name_H-M   'P 1'
#
loop_
_entity.id
_entity.type
_entity.pdbx_description
1 polymer ?
#
loop_
_entity_poly.entity_id
_entity_poly.type
_entity_poly.pdbx_seq_one_letter_code
_entity_poly.pdbx_strand_id
1 'polypeptide(L)'
;MPKTALLTDLQRLVRAYGVLAGTCDHERAIVGPISREWIASEVEQSVLLSSLPAELFDTQRGKDLLAAELYSDRNVDPRSIDPDTLDLSELCRDRVINSNRIPKLEPQINCAVLVANMLLGVRLYGNHGAGVPEISHDLIVAAMLQDALEKPYVFSALSSAEYEIVDADYIKTWFGPNVAMLSYQIRDALLAFETSSDSVVSSARIANSLAAIFASRLRLTARAAGDSVVSFLGTVRRAEVVKKGLDPDSSFPERPYLARDFELAEAALQLAGVDHYALREPVENTLMIAVKDALEDETKRSRLSGRRGKAVHELHINLPVMEYYVASESSNSLETVHLASFEMMRSLEKGRRKSLSTMVAHAFRISAFAERVLGDALEPLVITLAMLHDVVEDGSAAVTGFDHSLQKIMFRFGAPIAAMVSELTDSSVKTAGAHKARMTYEQPHLISPEDQYNVNRFTELDLRPSDGRQPYTLSGIVIKLLDTVVSLEEGIRDPELMTDWWRHSGARIFWADNMRGSIVHPLIERLVIELKQSRSDPEYALKPHRVNRGRLRAGRALLETTLNHLDMYTTQNLAILSDEYQLDESQREFLIRSFNDPNITEERFSKLVLDELLTEDRLCRAMDLGRVPAKNYVTLYKKSSVPEESSDKTTLLSYRGNALRRKAIRTELGLDTPEGITALSLRHEQVLSMYDQKMSSTELKLPCDTVEMVS
;
A
#
# COMPACT_ATOMS: atom_id res chain seq x y z
N MET A 1 -18.86 -7.80 30.58
CA MET A 1 -17.56 -7.66 29.89
C MET A 1 -17.21 -9.00 29.27
N PRO A 2 -17.05 -9.11 27.94
CA PRO A 2 -16.54 -10.33 27.34
C PRO A 2 -15.09 -10.52 27.80
N LYS A 3 -14.69 -11.74 28.15
CA LYS A 3 -13.28 -12.07 28.39
C LYS A 3 -12.49 -11.66 27.15
N THR A 4 -11.64 -10.63 27.26
CA THR A 4 -10.64 -10.31 26.24
C THR A 4 -9.75 -11.54 26.07
N ALA A 5 -9.85 -12.22 24.94
CA ALA A 5 -8.88 -13.23 24.55
C ALA A 5 -7.49 -12.60 24.58
N LEU A 6 -6.47 -13.33 25.05
CA LEU A 6 -5.09 -12.88 25.02
C LEU A 6 -4.68 -12.67 23.55
N LEU A 7 -4.28 -11.46 23.20
CA LEU A 7 -3.80 -11.14 21.85
C LEU A 7 -2.58 -11.97 21.51
N THR A 8 -2.53 -12.50 20.29
CA THR A 8 -1.34 -13.19 19.76
C THR A 8 -0.27 -12.18 19.33
N ASP A 9 0.99 -12.61 19.27
CA ASP A 9 2.09 -11.76 18.79
C ASP A 9 1.85 -11.29 17.35
N LEU A 10 1.26 -12.15 16.51
CA LEU A 10 0.86 -11.78 15.14
C LEU A 10 -0.19 -10.66 15.13
N GLN A 11 -1.22 -10.75 15.97
CA GLN A 11 -2.25 -9.70 16.06
C GLN A 11 -1.64 -8.37 16.50
N ARG A 12 -0.71 -8.37 17.48
CA ARG A 12 -0.01 -7.15 17.89
C ARG A 12 0.82 -6.56 16.76
N LEU A 13 1.60 -7.38 16.04
CA LEU A 13 2.40 -6.91 14.91
C LEU A 13 1.52 -6.29 13.81
N VAL A 14 0.43 -6.96 13.43
CA VAL A 14 -0.45 -6.49 12.36
C VAL A 14 -1.23 -5.23 12.75
N ARG A 15 -1.64 -5.11 14.02
CA ARG A 15 -2.19 -3.85 14.54
C ARG A 15 -1.15 -2.73 14.47
N ALA A 16 0.11 -3.03 14.73
CA ALA A 16 1.18 -2.04 14.63
C ALA A 16 1.36 -1.55 13.20
N TYR A 17 1.29 -2.45 12.21
CA TYR A 17 1.26 -2.07 10.80
C TYR A 17 0.09 -1.11 10.48
N GLY A 18 -1.11 -1.41 10.98
CA GLY A 18 -2.27 -0.52 10.83
C GLY A 18 -2.02 0.88 11.41
N VAL A 19 -1.54 0.95 12.66
CA VAL A 19 -1.23 2.23 13.33
C VAL A 19 -0.15 3.01 12.60
N LEU A 20 0.93 2.35 12.16
CA LEU A 20 2.02 2.97 11.41
C LEU A 20 1.54 3.54 10.09
N ALA A 21 0.69 2.79 9.36
CA ALA A 21 0.06 3.33 8.18
C ALA A 21 -0.69 4.62 8.54
N GLY A 22 -1.52 4.61 9.59
CA GLY A 22 -2.42 5.73 9.91
C GLY A 22 -1.75 6.97 10.48
N THR A 23 -0.52 6.84 10.96
CA THR A 23 0.22 7.93 11.62
C THR A 23 1.40 8.42 10.79
N CYS A 24 2.07 7.52 10.04
CA CYS A 24 3.36 7.81 9.42
C CYS A 24 3.36 7.79 7.88
N ASP A 25 2.24 7.46 7.20
CA ASP A 25 2.15 7.47 5.72
C ASP A 25 2.39 8.87 5.12
N HIS A 26 2.02 9.90 5.88
CA HIS A 26 2.15 11.31 5.53
C HIS A 26 3.42 11.96 6.09
N GLU A 27 4.40 11.16 6.48
CA GLU A 27 5.71 11.65 6.92
C GLU A 27 6.80 11.18 5.96
N ARG A 28 7.78 12.04 5.72
CA ARG A 28 8.95 11.74 4.89
C ARG A 28 10.21 11.85 5.73
N ALA A 29 11.20 11.00 5.44
CA ALA A 29 12.54 11.13 5.97
C ALA A 29 13.02 12.59 5.80
N ILE A 30 13.79 13.11 6.77
CA ILE A 30 14.31 14.50 6.82
C ILE A 30 13.22 15.57 7.10
N VAL A 31 12.10 15.54 6.38
CA VAL A 31 11.09 16.63 6.34
C VAL A 31 10.00 16.47 7.41
N GLY A 32 9.72 15.23 7.83
CA GLY A 32 8.63 14.89 8.73
C GLY A 32 7.26 15.00 8.04
N PRO A 33 6.22 15.48 8.73
CA PRO A 33 4.88 15.64 8.15
C PRO A 33 4.88 16.53 6.90
N ILE A 34 4.21 16.06 5.84
CA ILE A 34 4.08 16.74 4.54
C ILE A 34 2.63 17.17 4.24
N SER A 35 2.48 18.18 3.37
CA SER A 35 1.17 18.69 2.96
C SER A 35 0.38 17.73 2.06
N ARG A 36 -0.92 18.02 1.86
CA ARG A 36 -1.75 17.30 0.88
C ARG A 36 -1.30 17.56 -0.56
N GLU A 37 -0.79 18.76 -0.84
CA GLU A 37 -0.25 19.14 -2.15
C GLU A 37 1.03 18.36 -2.47
N TRP A 38 1.92 18.17 -1.49
CA TRP A 38 3.06 17.27 -1.63
C TRP A 38 2.56 15.85 -1.94
N ILE A 39 1.57 15.37 -1.18
CA ILE A 39 1.01 14.04 -1.36
C ILE A 39 0.53 13.81 -2.79
N ALA A 40 -0.26 14.74 -3.32
CA ALA A 40 -0.77 14.69 -4.68
C ALA A 40 0.36 14.70 -5.73
N SER A 41 1.45 15.43 -5.48
CA SER A 41 2.59 15.50 -6.41
C SER A 41 3.42 14.23 -6.50
N GLU A 42 3.28 13.29 -5.56
CA GLU A 42 4.02 12.02 -5.54
C GLU A 42 3.23 10.84 -6.11
N VAL A 43 1.95 11.04 -6.43
CA VAL A 43 1.04 10.03 -6.97
C VAL A 43 1.63 9.43 -8.24
N GLU A 44 1.44 8.13 -8.40
CA GLU A 44 1.93 7.41 -9.56
C GLU A 44 1.35 7.98 -10.87
N GLN A 45 2.24 8.45 -11.74
CA GLN A 45 1.91 8.92 -13.07
C GLN A 45 2.99 8.58 -14.09
N SER A 46 2.61 8.64 -15.35
CA SER A 46 3.52 8.58 -16.49
C SER A 46 4.20 9.93 -16.68
N VAL A 47 5.54 9.92 -16.82
CA VAL A 47 6.34 11.14 -17.03
C VAL A 47 7.28 10.95 -18.21
N LEU A 48 7.47 12.00 -19.01
CA LEU A 48 8.43 11.99 -20.10
C LEU A 48 9.86 12.05 -19.53
N LEU A 49 10.74 11.17 -19.99
CA LEU A 49 12.13 11.14 -19.55
C LEU A 49 12.85 12.45 -19.90
N SER A 50 12.52 13.06 -21.04
CA SER A 50 13.00 14.39 -21.46
C SER A 50 12.53 15.55 -20.58
N SER A 51 11.50 15.36 -19.75
CA SER A 51 11.01 16.40 -18.84
C SER A 51 11.76 16.45 -17.51
N LEU A 52 12.67 15.50 -17.25
CA LEU A 52 13.45 15.47 -16.03
C LEU A 52 14.62 16.47 -16.11
N PRO A 53 15.06 17.03 -14.96
CA PRO A 53 16.23 17.91 -14.91
C PRO A 53 17.46 17.21 -15.48
N ALA A 54 18.26 17.91 -16.28
CA ALA A 54 19.44 17.33 -16.93
C ALA A 54 20.46 16.82 -15.90
N GLU A 55 20.64 17.59 -14.81
CA GLU A 55 21.58 17.32 -13.73
C GLU A 55 21.21 16.05 -12.94
N LEU A 56 19.96 15.57 -13.06
CA LEU A 56 19.58 14.27 -12.50
C LEU A 56 20.39 13.15 -13.14
N PHE A 57 20.68 13.24 -14.45
CA PHE A 57 21.37 12.22 -15.21
C PHE A 57 22.85 12.08 -14.85
N ASP A 58 23.43 13.08 -14.18
CA ASP A 58 24.80 13.03 -13.65
C ASP A 58 24.88 12.18 -12.38
N THR A 59 23.75 11.96 -11.69
CA THR A 59 23.71 11.10 -10.51
C THR A 59 23.74 9.62 -10.86
N GLN A 60 24.16 8.78 -9.92
CA GLN A 60 24.08 7.32 -10.08
C GLN A 60 22.67 6.85 -10.43
N ARG A 61 21.62 7.48 -9.86
CA ARG A 61 20.24 7.09 -10.14
C ARG A 61 19.79 7.52 -11.53
N GLY A 62 20.16 8.71 -11.99
CA GLY A 62 19.88 9.13 -13.35
C GLY A 62 20.58 8.25 -14.38
N LYS A 63 21.84 7.86 -14.13
CA LYS A 63 22.55 6.88 -14.95
C LYS A 63 21.90 5.51 -14.94
N ASP A 64 21.40 5.04 -13.80
CA ASP A 64 20.62 3.79 -13.72
C ASP A 64 19.35 3.87 -14.60
N LEU A 65 18.69 5.04 -14.67
CA LEU A 65 17.54 5.26 -15.55
C LEU A 65 17.95 5.23 -17.03
N LEU A 66 19.02 5.93 -17.40
CA LEU A 66 19.52 5.93 -18.79
C LEU A 66 19.95 4.54 -19.23
N ALA A 67 20.64 3.78 -18.37
CA ALA A 67 21.02 2.39 -18.63
C ALA A 67 19.79 1.52 -18.94
N ALA A 68 18.74 1.65 -18.12
CA ALA A 68 17.52 0.87 -18.28
C ALA A 68 16.74 1.26 -19.54
N GLU A 69 16.65 2.56 -19.87
CA GLU A 69 15.81 3.04 -20.96
C GLU A 69 16.49 3.03 -22.33
N LEU A 70 17.76 3.45 -22.41
CA LEU A 70 18.48 3.56 -23.67
C LEU A 70 19.15 2.24 -24.07
N TYR A 71 19.40 1.36 -23.10
CA TYR A 71 20.14 0.12 -23.31
C TYR A 71 19.40 -1.10 -22.72
N SER A 72 18.07 -1.16 -22.82
CA SER A 72 17.23 -2.23 -22.26
C SER A 72 17.70 -3.65 -22.59
N ASP A 73 18.29 -3.83 -23.78
CA ASP A 73 18.71 -5.14 -24.30
C ASP A 73 20.17 -5.48 -23.93
N ARG A 74 20.84 -4.62 -23.15
CA ARG A 74 22.25 -4.76 -22.77
C ARG A 74 22.42 -4.54 -21.27
N ASN A 75 23.20 -5.40 -20.63
CA ASN A 75 23.61 -5.19 -19.24
C ASN A 75 24.75 -4.16 -19.17
N VAL A 76 24.42 -2.88 -19.36
CA VAL A 76 25.38 -1.76 -19.28
C VAL A 76 25.60 -1.39 -17.83
N ASP A 77 26.87 -1.25 -17.42
CA ASP A 77 27.20 -0.62 -16.13
C ASP A 77 26.79 0.86 -16.21
N PRO A 78 25.82 1.32 -15.39
CA PRO A 78 25.38 2.72 -15.40
C PRO A 78 26.54 3.72 -15.23
N ARG A 79 27.62 3.34 -14.53
CA ARG A 79 28.78 4.22 -14.32
C ARG A 79 29.58 4.50 -15.59
N SER A 80 29.43 3.67 -16.62
CA SER A 80 30.09 3.88 -17.91
C SER A 80 29.34 4.85 -18.83
N ILE A 81 28.13 5.26 -18.45
CA ILE A 81 27.34 6.24 -19.19
C ILE A 81 27.82 7.65 -18.84
N ASP A 82 28.16 8.39 -19.89
CA ASP A 82 28.50 9.81 -19.86
C ASP A 82 27.35 10.61 -20.48
N PRO A 83 26.47 11.24 -19.66
CA PRO A 83 25.31 11.98 -20.14
C PRO A 83 25.67 13.11 -21.12
N ASP A 84 26.82 13.76 -20.93
CA ASP A 84 27.28 14.89 -21.75
C ASP A 84 27.56 14.48 -23.21
N THR A 85 27.76 13.19 -23.46
CA THR A 85 28.01 12.65 -24.81
C THR A 85 26.74 12.26 -25.56
N LEU A 86 25.58 12.35 -24.91
CA LEU A 86 24.29 11.93 -25.44
C LEU A 86 23.40 13.15 -25.73
N ASP A 87 22.74 13.17 -26.89
CA ASP A 87 21.62 14.11 -27.09
C ASP A 87 20.39 13.57 -26.37
N LEU A 88 20.31 13.84 -25.06
CA LEU A 88 19.21 13.39 -24.23
C LEU A 88 17.86 14.00 -24.65
N SER A 89 17.88 15.19 -25.25
CA SER A 89 16.66 15.87 -25.73
C SER A 89 16.01 15.11 -26.88
N GLU A 90 16.82 14.51 -27.74
CA GLU A 90 16.37 13.65 -28.84
C GLU A 90 16.10 12.22 -28.35
N LEU A 91 17.06 11.60 -27.67
CA LEU A 91 16.99 10.18 -27.27
C LEU A 91 15.87 9.88 -26.26
N CYS A 92 15.48 10.86 -25.46
CA CYS A 92 14.46 10.73 -24.42
C CYS A 92 13.11 11.33 -24.79
N ARG A 93 12.97 11.95 -25.98
CA ARG A 93 11.80 12.75 -26.37
C ARG A 93 10.47 12.02 -26.20
N ASP A 94 10.40 10.79 -26.70
CA ASP A 94 9.18 9.98 -26.74
C ASP A 94 9.16 8.87 -25.68
N ARG A 95 10.12 8.89 -24.74
CA ARG A 95 10.26 7.86 -23.71
C ARG A 95 9.49 8.24 -22.47
N VAL A 96 8.50 7.43 -22.13
CA VAL A 96 7.66 7.61 -20.95
C VAL A 96 8.06 6.58 -19.89
N ILE A 97 8.34 7.06 -18.68
CA ILE A 97 8.63 6.21 -17.52
C ILE A 97 7.58 6.39 -16.43
N ASN A 98 7.54 5.45 -15.48
CA ASN A 98 6.75 5.61 -14.27
C ASN A 98 7.46 6.57 -13.30
N SER A 99 6.71 7.54 -12.75
CA SER A 99 7.20 8.48 -11.73
C SER A 99 7.76 7.83 -10.46
N ASN A 100 7.40 6.59 -10.12
CA ASN A 100 7.96 5.84 -9.00
C ASN A 100 9.44 5.45 -9.23
N ARG A 101 9.98 5.64 -10.43
CA ARG A 101 11.40 5.42 -10.73
C ARG A 101 12.28 6.63 -10.37
N ILE A 102 11.68 7.80 -10.20
CA ILE A 102 12.36 9.06 -9.86
C ILE A 102 12.72 9.06 -8.35
N PRO A 103 13.86 9.66 -7.94
CA PRO A 103 14.17 9.87 -6.53
C PRO A 103 13.01 10.53 -5.75
N LYS A 104 12.68 9.96 -4.58
CA LYS A 104 11.70 10.47 -3.63
C LYS A 104 12.24 10.27 -2.22
N LEU A 105 11.83 11.13 -1.28
CA LEU A 105 12.09 10.89 0.13
C LEU A 105 11.26 9.68 0.55
N GLU A 106 11.87 8.77 1.30
CA GLU A 106 11.16 7.59 1.78
C GLU A 106 10.15 7.96 2.88
N PRO A 107 9.02 7.24 3.00
CA PRO A 107 8.11 7.40 4.10
C PRO A 107 8.74 6.93 5.43
N GLN A 108 8.41 7.62 6.52
CA GLN A 108 8.92 7.29 7.85
C GLN A 108 8.54 5.86 8.30
N ILE A 109 7.46 5.28 7.74
CA ILE A 109 7.06 3.89 7.98
C ILE A 109 8.21 2.90 7.71
N ASN A 110 9.06 3.16 6.71
CA ASN A 110 10.19 2.28 6.37
C ASN A 110 11.19 2.15 7.52
N CYS A 111 11.33 3.19 8.36
CA CYS A 111 12.16 3.16 9.55
C CYS A 111 11.68 2.06 10.52
N ALA A 112 10.36 1.95 10.76
CA ALA A 112 9.81 0.95 11.65
C ALA A 112 10.04 -0.49 11.14
N VAL A 113 9.98 -0.71 9.83
CA VAL A 113 10.28 -2.03 9.22
C VAL A 113 11.74 -2.42 9.46
N LEU A 114 12.67 -1.49 9.26
CA LEU A 114 14.10 -1.71 9.51
C LEU A 114 14.38 -2.01 11.00
N VAL A 115 13.82 -1.20 11.90
CA VAL A 115 13.93 -1.40 13.35
C VAL A 115 13.48 -2.81 13.73
N ALA A 116 12.32 -3.24 13.22
CA ALA A 116 11.77 -4.54 13.53
C ALA A 116 12.70 -5.68 13.08
N ASN A 117 13.26 -5.58 11.88
CA ASN A 117 14.13 -6.61 11.32
C ASN A 117 15.52 -6.63 11.96
N MET A 118 16.07 -5.47 12.33
CA MET A 118 17.31 -5.37 13.11
C MET A 118 17.15 -6.01 14.50
N LEU A 119 16.08 -5.67 15.23
CA LEU A 119 15.80 -6.25 16.53
C LEU A 119 15.47 -7.74 16.44
N LEU A 120 14.78 -8.18 15.38
CA LEU A 120 14.56 -9.60 15.14
C LEU A 120 15.89 -10.34 14.91
N GLY A 121 16.85 -9.71 14.21
CA GLY A 121 18.21 -10.21 14.06
C GLY A 121 18.89 -10.44 15.41
N VAL A 122 18.82 -9.46 16.32
CA VAL A 122 19.36 -9.61 17.68
C VAL A 122 18.64 -10.71 18.46
N ARG A 123 17.32 -10.79 18.36
CA ARG A 123 16.51 -11.81 19.03
C ARG A 123 16.94 -13.22 18.61
N LEU A 124 17.13 -13.47 17.32
CA LEU A 124 17.41 -14.80 16.77
C LEU A 124 18.90 -15.15 16.77
N TYR A 125 19.78 -14.18 16.54
CA TYR A 125 21.18 -14.40 16.22
C TYR A 125 22.17 -13.59 17.07
N GLY A 126 21.69 -12.76 18.00
CA GLY A 126 22.55 -12.08 18.96
C GLY A 126 23.26 -13.08 19.89
N ASN A 127 24.17 -12.57 20.72
CA ASN A 127 24.97 -13.38 21.64
C ASN A 127 25.64 -14.57 20.95
N HIS A 128 26.40 -14.29 19.88
CA HIS A 128 27.11 -15.30 19.07
C HIS A 128 26.20 -16.39 18.47
N GLY A 129 25.02 -16.00 17.97
CA GLY A 129 24.08 -16.92 17.33
C GLY A 129 23.18 -17.68 18.31
N ALA A 130 23.30 -17.45 19.63
CA ALA A 130 22.41 -18.05 20.62
C ALA A 130 21.03 -17.35 20.69
N GLY A 131 20.94 -16.14 20.16
CA GLY A 131 19.79 -15.25 20.29
C GLY A 131 19.75 -14.54 21.64
N VAL A 132 18.96 -13.47 21.70
CA VAL A 132 18.74 -12.66 22.91
C VAL A 132 17.24 -12.65 23.24
N PRO A 133 16.76 -13.59 24.09
CA PRO A 133 15.33 -13.76 24.39
C PRO A 133 14.65 -12.53 24.97
N GLU A 134 15.41 -11.66 25.64
CA GLU A 134 14.97 -10.39 26.22
C GLU A 134 14.45 -9.41 25.17
N ILE A 135 14.89 -9.54 23.91
CA ILE A 135 14.29 -8.85 22.77
C ILE A 135 12.99 -9.59 22.41
N SER A 136 11.91 -9.28 23.14
CA SER A 136 10.59 -9.89 22.92
C SER A 136 9.85 -9.28 21.72
N HIS A 137 8.82 -9.96 21.21
CA HIS A 137 7.94 -9.38 20.18
C HIS A 137 7.23 -8.11 20.67
N ASP A 138 6.84 -8.06 21.96
CA ASP A 138 6.29 -6.84 22.57
C ASP A 138 7.29 -5.68 22.50
N LEU A 139 8.59 -5.93 22.69
CA LEU A 139 9.64 -4.90 22.55
C LEU A 139 9.81 -4.46 21.10
N ILE A 140 9.81 -5.41 20.15
CA ILE A 140 9.89 -5.13 18.71
C ILE A 140 8.72 -4.23 18.29
N VAL A 141 7.49 -4.61 18.63
CA VAL A 141 6.28 -3.83 18.35
C VAL A 141 6.34 -2.47 19.04
N ALA A 142 6.81 -2.40 20.29
CA ALA A 142 6.96 -1.14 21.00
C ALA A 142 7.95 -0.19 20.33
N ALA A 143 9.09 -0.71 19.86
CA ALA A 143 10.11 0.04 19.14
C ALA A 143 9.63 0.53 17.77
N MET A 144 8.80 -0.27 17.07
CA MET A 144 8.15 0.16 15.84
C MET A 144 7.20 1.34 16.07
N LEU A 145 6.41 1.30 17.15
CA LEU A 145 5.34 2.26 17.42
C LEU A 145 5.81 3.59 18.03
N GLN A 146 7.09 3.72 18.40
CA GLN A 146 7.57 4.90 19.12
C GLN A 146 7.36 6.21 18.34
N ASP A 147 7.56 6.21 17.01
CA ASP A 147 7.33 7.39 16.17
C ASP A 147 5.82 7.65 15.96
N ALA A 148 4.93 6.72 16.31
CA ALA A 148 3.47 6.88 16.16
C ALA A 148 2.80 7.47 17.41
N LEU A 149 3.49 7.50 18.56
CA LEU A 149 2.92 8.00 19.82
C LEU A 149 2.52 9.47 19.70
N GLU A 150 1.40 9.82 20.32
CA GLU A 150 0.81 11.17 20.37
C GLU A 150 0.42 11.74 19.00
N LYS A 151 0.50 10.92 17.93
CA LYS A 151 0.06 11.31 16.59
C LYS A 151 -1.41 10.95 16.35
N PRO A 152 -2.08 11.70 15.45
CA PRO A 152 -3.41 11.35 15.00
C PRO A 152 -3.36 10.07 14.14
N TYR A 153 -4.27 9.13 14.40
CA TYR A 153 -4.50 7.95 13.57
C TYR A 153 -5.52 8.28 12.46
N VAL A 154 -5.02 8.64 11.28
CA VAL A 154 -5.77 9.29 10.18
C VAL A 154 -6.34 8.29 9.14
N PHE A 155 -6.39 6.99 9.45
CA PHE A 155 -7.03 5.98 8.59
C PHE A 155 -8.48 5.67 8.97
N SER A 156 -9.26 6.68 9.36
CA SER A 156 -10.72 6.53 9.37
C SER A 156 -11.23 6.35 7.94
N ALA A 157 -12.22 5.48 7.75
CA ALA A 157 -12.74 5.10 6.43
C ALA A 157 -13.41 6.25 5.66
N LEU A 158 -13.69 7.38 6.33
CA LEU A 158 -14.61 8.40 5.82
C LEU A 158 -14.14 9.83 6.04
N SER A 159 -13.07 10.10 6.80
CA SER A 159 -12.50 11.46 6.90
C SER A 159 -11.12 11.44 7.53
N SER A 160 -10.20 12.26 7.00
CA SER A 160 -8.94 12.55 7.67
C SER A 160 -9.08 13.49 8.88
N ALA A 161 -10.26 14.08 9.10
CA ALA A 161 -10.53 14.98 10.22
C ALA A 161 -11.07 14.27 11.47
N GLU A 162 -11.61 13.05 11.33
CA GLU A 162 -12.00 12.20 12.45
C GLU A 162 -10.85 11.24 12.76
N TYR A 163 -10.13 11.48 13.86
CA TYR A 163 -8.99 10.65 14.25
C TYR A 163 -8.95 10.42 15.77
N GLU A 164 -8.45 9.26 16.15
CA GLU A 164 -8.03 8.98 17.53
C GLU A 164 -6.57 9.38 17.68
N ILE A 165 -6.16 9.81 18.88
CA ILE A 165 -4.74 10.03 19.20
C ILE A 165 -4.15 8.73 19.71
N VAL A 166 -2.97 8.37 19.21
CA VAL A 166 -2.23 7.18 19.66
C VAL A 166 -1.51 7.48 20.98
N ASP A 167 -2.28 7.58 22.06
CA ASP A 167 -1.79 7.81 23.41
C ASP A 167 -1.54 6.50 24.19
N ALA A 168 -1.20 6.62 25.48
CA ALA A 168 -0.91 5.47 26.33
C ALA A 168 -2.13 4.55 26.49
N ASP A 169 -3.34 5.12 26.59
CA ASP A 169 -4.56 4.36 26.78
C ASP A 169 -4.96 3.64 25.49
N TYR A 170 -4.74 4.27 24.32
CA TYR A 170 -4.86 3.63 23.02
C TYR A 170 -3.94 2.42 22.94
N ILE A 171 -2.62 2.58 23.16
CA ILE A 171 -1.67 1.47 23.05
C ILE A 171 -1.99 0.35 24.04
N LYS A 172 -2.32 0.72 25.29
CA LYS A 172 -2.69 -0.26 26.33
C LYS A 172 -3.94 -1.05 25.94
N THR A 173 -4.93 -0.41 25.33
CA THR A 173 -6.18 -1.04 24.89
C THR A 173 -5.95 -1.98 23.71
N TRP A 174 -5.18 -1.55 22.71
CA TRP A 174 -5.02 -2.27 21.45
C TRP A 174 -3.90 -3.30 21.45
N PHE A 175 -2.87 -3.15 22.29
CA PHE A 175 -1.68 -4.00 22.31
C PHE A 175 -1.41 -4.66 23.66
N GLY A 176 -1.98 -4.11 24.74
CA GLY A 176 -1.79 -4.57 26.10
C GLY A 176 -0.78 -3.74 26.90
N PRO A 177 -0.71 -3.96 28.23
CA PRO A 177 0.06 -3.12 29.14
C PRO A 177 1.57 -3.18 28.93
N ASN A 178 2.11 -4.32 28.49
CA ASN A 178 3.55 -4.48 28.26
C ASN A 178 4.04 -3.62 27.11
N VAL A 179 3.35 -3.66 25.95
CA VAL A 179 3.70 -2.83 24.80
C VAL A 179 3.57 -1.35 25.16
N ALA A 180 2.49 -0.95 25.85
CA ALA A 180 2.32 0.43 26.29
C ALA A 180 3.48 0.93 27.17
N MET A 181 3.86 0.15 28.18
CA MET A 181 4.99 0.47 29.04
C MET A 181 6.31 0.57 28.24
N LEU A 182 6.59 -0.40 27.37
CA LEU A 182 7.82 -0.44 26.58
C LEU A 182 7.90 0.70 25.57
N SER A 183 6.79 1.05 24.89
CA SER A 183 6.75 2.14 23.91
C SER A 183 7.10 3.48 24.56
N TYR A 184 6.55 3.76 25.75
CA TYR A 184 6.87 4.97 26.49
C TYR A 184 8.29 4.95 27.06
N GLN A 185 8.78 3.81 27.56
CA GLN A 185 10.18 3.67 27.99
C GLN A 185 11.17 3.94 26.85
N ILE A 186 10.88 3.43 25.65
CA ILE A 186 11.71 3.67 24.46
C ILE A 186 11.64 5.14 24.05
N ARG A 187 10.45 5.73 24.00
CA ARG A 187 10.27 7.16 23.68
C ARG A 187 11.02 8.06 24.64
N ASP A 188 10.86 7.85 25.94
CA ASP A 188 11.50 8.69 26.95
C ASP A 188 13.04 8.52 26.89
N ALA A 189 13.52 7.31 26.62
CA ALA A 189 14.95 7.05 26.39
C ALA A 189 15.47 7.74 25.11
N LEU A 190 14.70 7.74 24.02
CA LEU A 190 15.04 8.46 22.77
C LEU A 190 15.18 9.96 23.03
N LEU A 191 14.20 10.57 23.70
CA LEU A 191 14.22 12.01 24.01
C LEU A 191 15.43 12.38 24.89
N ALA A 192 15.73 11.57 25.89
CA ALA A 192 16.91 11.78 26.74
C ALA A 192 18.22 11.62 25.96
N PHE A 193 18.28 10.63 25.06
CA PHE A 193 19.45 10.33 24.25
C PHE A 193 19.72 11.43 23.22
N GLU A 194 18.70 11.93 22.51
CA GLU A 194 18.83 13.03 21.55
C GLU A 194 19.29 14.35 22.21
N THR A 195 18.99 14.54 23.51
CA THR A 195 19.35 15.76 24.24
C THR A 195 20.79 15.74 24.76
N SER A 196 21.31 14.57 25.16
CA SER A 196 22.58 14.48 25.91
C SER A 196 23.60 13.49 25.37
N SER A 197 23.20 12.53 24.51
CA SER A 197 23.99 11.42 23.93
C SER A 197 24.76 10.51 24.91
N ASP A 198 25.02 10.96 26.13
CA ASP A 198 25.65 10.27 27.26
C ASP A 198 24.61 9.74 28.26
N SER A 199 23.32 9.77 27.91
CA SER A 199 22.27 9.31 28.81
C SER A 199 22.52 7.85 29.21
N VAL A 200 22.60 7.57 30.51
CA VAL A 200 22.77 6.20 31.01
C VAL A 200 21.55 5.37 30.61
N VAL A 201 21.73 4.51 29.62
CA VAL A 201 20.68 3.59 29.19
C VAL A 201 20.56 2.46 30.19
N SER A 202 19.34 2.26 30.70
CA SER A 202 19.08 1.40 31.86
C SER A 202 19.13 -0.10 31.56
N SER A 203 19.12 -0.54 30.30
CA SER A 203 19.19 -1.96 29.94
C SER A 203 19.60 -2.22 28.49
N ALA A 204 20.14 -3.42 28.23
CA ALA A 204 20.50 -3.90 26.89
C ALA A 204 19.32 -3.88 25.90
N ARG A 205 18.09 -4.12 26.37
CA ARG A 205 16.88 -4.06 25.53
C ARG A 205 16.64 -2.67 24.95
N ILE A 206 16.78 -1.64 25.79
CA ILE A 206 16.63 -0.25 25.37
C ILE A 206 17.83 0.16 24.51
N ALA A 207 19.05 -0.25 24.87
CA ALA A 207 20.25 0.04 24.08
C ALA A 207 20.14 -0.48 22.63
N ASN A 208 19.74 -1.75 22.44
CA ASN A 208 19.50 -2.31 21.11
C ASN A 208 18.36 -1.60 20.38
N SER A 209 17.29 -1.19 21.08
CA SER A 209 16.18 -0.45 20.48
C SER A 209 16.62 0.92 19.96
N LEU A 210 17.39 1.68 20.75
CA LEU A 210 17.94 2.96 20.34
C LEU A 210 18.89 2.80 19.15
N ALA A 211 19.82 1.85 19.22
CA ALA A 211 20.75 1.57 18.12
C ALA A 211 20.03 1.21 16.82
N ALA A 212 19.01 0.35 16.87
CA ALA A 212 18.22 -0.01 15.69
C ALA A 212 17.44 1.20 15.13
N ILE A 213 16.88 2.06 15.97
CA ILE A 213 16.13 3.26 15.56
C ILE A 213 17.05 4.27 14.88
N PHE A 214 18.19 4.62 15.48
CA PHE A 214 19.11 5.58 14.88
C PHE A 214 19.81 5.04 13.64
N ALA A 215 20.15 3.74 13.59
CA ALA A 215 20.66 3.11 12.37
C ALA A 215 19.61 3.15 11.23
N SER A 216 18.33 2.94 11.55
CA SER A 216 17.24 3.00 10.57
C SER A 216 16.99 4.42 10.05
N ARG A 217 17.01 5.43 10.94
CA ARG A 217 16.93 6.84 10.55
C ARG A 217 18.09 7.25 9.65
N LEU A 218 19.32 6.89 10.05
CA LEU A 218 20.52 7.13 9.26
C LEU A 218 20.42 6.48 7.87
N ARG A 219 19.90 5.26 7.77
CA ARG A 219 19.73 4.57 6.48
C ARG A 219 18.82 5.38 5.55
N LEU A 220 17.68 5.88 6.04
CA LEU A 220 16.74 6.67 5.24
C LEU A 220 17.39 7.99 4.77
N THR A 221 18.09 8.68 5.66
CA THR A 221 18.81 9.92 5.34
C THR A 221 19.98 9.67 4.36
N ALA A 222 20.72 8.57 4.52
CA ALA A 222 21.79 8.16 3.62
C ALA A 222 21.27 7.84 2.22
N ARG A 223 20.07 7.25 2.10
CA ARG A 223 19.42 7.05 0.79
C ARG A 223 19.09 8.38 0.12
N ALA A 224 18.42 9.29 0.85
CA ALA A 224 18.06 10.60 0.35
C ALA A 224 19.30 11.38 -0.12
N ALA A 225 20.35 11.37 0.71
CA ALA A 225 21.65 11.90 0.37
C ALA A 225 22.20 11.22 -0.89
N GLY A 226 22.38 9.90 -0.92
CA GLY A 226 22.98 9.22 -2.08
C GLY A 226 22.28 9.46 -3.42
N ASP A 227 20.97 9.64 -3.41
CA ASP A 227 20.16 9.90 -4.61
C ASP A 227 19.97 11.39 -4.93
N SER A 228 20.46 12.29 -4.08
CA SER A 228 20.29 13.74 -4.22
C SER A 228 18.85 14.20 -4.34
N VAL A 229 17.99 13.58 -3.53
CA VAL A 229 16.54 13.76 -3.62
C VAL A 229 16.15 15.23 -3.47
N VAL A 230 16.70 15.95 -2.49
CA VAL A 230 16.28 17.33 -2.16
C VAL A 230 16.59 18.29 -3.31
N SER A 231 17.70 18.08 -4.01
CA SER A 231 18.12 18.89 -5.17
C SER A 231 17.15 18.78 -6.36
N PHE A 232 16.41 17.68 -6.48
CA PHE A 232 15.50 17.41 -7.62
C PHE A 232 14.01 17.46 -7.25
N LEU A 233 13.67 18.06 -6.09
CA LEU A 233 12.28 18.28 -5.72
C LEU A 233 11.62 19.32 -6.63
N GLY A 234 10.42 19.01 -7.12
CA GLY A 234 9.59 19.98 -7.87
C GLY A 234 9.14 21.15 -7.00
N THR A 235 8.65 22.23 -7.63
CA THR A 235 8.38 23.54 -7.00
C THR A 235 7.62 23.49 -5.68
N VAL A 236 6.51 22.74 -5.62
CA VAL A 236 5.67 22.59 -4.41
C VAL A 236 6.49 22.02 -3.24
N ARG A 237 7.17 20.89 -3.50
CA ARG A 237 7.97 20.16 -2.51
C ARG A 237 9.19 20.99 -2.08
N ARG A 238 9.80 21.70 -3.02
CA ARG A 238 10.93 22.61 -2.79
C ARG A 238 10.56 23.74 -1.82
N ALA A 239 9.39 24.36 -2.00
CA ALA A 239 8.92 25.40 -1.09
C ALA A 239 8.70 24.88 0.34
N GLU A 240 8.26 23.63 0.50
CA GLU A 240 8.08 23.01 1.81
C GLU A 240 9.40 22.66 2.50
N VAL A 241 10.41 22.13 1.78
CA VAL A 241 11.71 21.83 2.41
C VAL A 241 12.45 23.10 2.84
N VAL A 242 12.33 24.21 2.10
CA VAL A 242 12.88 25.52 2.50
C VAL A 242 12.27 25.99 3.82
N LYS A 243 10.96 25.81 4.01
CA LYS A 243 10.29 26.12 5.29
C LYS A 243 10.78 25.26 6.46
N LYS A 244 11.35 24.09 6.17
CA LYS A 244 11.95 23.19 7.17
C LYS A 244 13.44 23.48 7.41
N GLY A 245 14.00 24.50 6.75
CA GLY A 245 15.38 24.93 6.94
C GLY A 245 16.40 24.20 6.05
N LEU A 246 15.94 23.46 5.03
CA LEU A 246 16.82 22.87 4.03
C LEU A 246 17.05 23.86 2.90
N ASP A 247 18.30 23.96 2.44
CA ASP A 247 18.65 24.72 1.24
C ASP A 247 18.73 23.77 0.03
N PRO A 248 17.71 23.70 -0.84
CA PRO A 248 17.72 22.84 -2.01
C PRO A 248 18.72 23.27 -3.09
N ASP A 249 19.26 24.49 -3.02
CA ASP A 249 20.27 25.01 -3.95
C ASP A 249 21.71 24.67 -3.52
N SER A 250 21.89 24.16 -2.31
CA SER A 250 23.18 23.65 -1.84
C SER A 250 23.64 22.47 -2.72
N SER A 251 24.96 22.33 -2.90
CA SER A 251 25.56 21.14 -3.54
C SER A 251 25.29 19.86 -2.77
N PHE A 252 25.04 19.98 -1.45
CA PHE A 252 24.71 18.85 -0.59
C PHE A 252 23.64 19.21 0.46
N PRO A 253 22.36 19.35 0.05
CA PRO A 253 21.28 19.80 0.93
C PRO A 253 21.03 18.90 2.14
N GLU A 254 21.19 17.58 1.98
CA GLU A 254 20.94 16.58 3.01
C GLU A 254 22.05 16.48 4.06
N ARG A 255 23.21 17.11 3.83
CA ARG A 255 24.40 16.99 4.69
C ARG A 255 24.15 17.27 6.18
N PRO A 256 23.40 18.32 6.59
CA PRO A 256 23.16 18.59 8.01
C PRO A 256 22.42 17.46 8.73
N TYR A 257 21.44 16.86 8.04
CA TYR A 257 20.67 15.74 8.59
C TYR A 257 21.50 14.45 8.56
N LEU A 258 22.27 14.22 7.51
CA LEU A 258 23.16 13.07 7.41
C LEU A 258 24.21 13.07 8.51
N ALA A 259 24.81 14.22 8.82
CA ALA A 259 25.77 14.38 9.90
C ALA A 259 25.13 14.14 11.27
N ARG A 260 23.96 14.77 11.54
CA ARG A 260 23.21 14.56 12.79
C ARG A 260 22.86 13.10 13.01
N ASP A 261 22.27 12.45 12.01
CA ASP A 261 21.84 11.06 12.14
C ASP A 261 23.04 10.11 12.24
N PHE A 262 24.18 10.46 11.64
CA PHE A 262 25.44 9.72 11.78
C PHE A 262 25.97 9.78 13.21
N GLU A 263 26.07 10.97 13.79
CA GLU A 263 26.54 11.16 15.17
C GLU A 263 25.65 10.42 16.18
N LEU A 264 24.32 10.53 16.01
CA LEU A 264 23.37 9.83 16.88
C LEU A 264 23.45 8.31 16.73
N ALA A 265 23.58 7.80 15.50
CA ALA A 265 23.74 6.37 15.25
C ALA A 265 25.08 5.85 15.81
N GLU A 266 26.18 6.59 15.63
CA GLU A 266 27.49 6.24 16.17
C GLU A 266 27.44 6.12 17.69
N ALA A 267 26.93 7.15 18.36
CA ALA A 267 26.78 7.15 19.81
C ALA A 267 25.87 6.01 20.29
N ALA A 268 24.74 5.78 19.62
CA ALA A 268 23.77 4.76 20.01
C ALA A 268 24.35 3.34 19.84
N LEU A 269 25.09 3.09 18.77
CA LEU A 269 25.75 1.81 18.52
C LEU A 269 26.78 1.49 19.61
N GLN A 270 27.45 2.49 20.18
CA GLN A 270 28.45 2.31 21.25
C GLN A 270 27.85 2.07 22.64
N LEU A 271 26.53 2.17 22.82
CA LEU A 271 25.89 1.93 24.11
C LEU A 271 26.20 0.52 24.66
N ALA A 272 26.38 0.46 25.98
CA ALA A 272 26.57 -0.81 26.68
C ALA A 272 25.34 -1.71 26.52
N GLY A 273 25.55 -2.94 26.07
CA GLY A 273 24.50 -3.94 25.86
C GLY A 273 23.93 -4.00 24.45
N VAL A 274 24.36 -3.13 23.51
CA VAL A 274 24.10 -3.33 22.07
C VAL A 274 24.80 -4.60 21.61
N ASP A 275 24.07 -5.45 20.90
CA ASP A 275 24.64 -6.69 20.38
C ASP A 275 25.67 -6.40 19.28
N HIS A 276 26.89 -6.93 19.46
CA HIS A 276 27.97 -6.65 18.54
C HIS A 276 27.75 -7.29 17.17
N TYR A 277 27.44 -8.58 17.12
CA TYR A 277 27.44 -9.37 15.87
C TYR A 277 26.13 -9.22 15.10
N ALA A 278 25.00 -9.12 15.80
CA ALA A 278 23.70 -9.10 15.16
C ALA A 278 23.20 -7.69 14.80
N LEU A 279 23.82 -6.63 15.33
CA LEU A 279 23.41 -5.24 15.07
C LEU A 279 24.59 -4.32 14.79
N ARG A 280 25.56 -4.20 15.72
CA ARG A 280 26.62 -3.19 15.60
C ARG A 280 27.50 -3.41 14.37
N GLU A 281 28.12 -4.58 14.25
CA GLU A 281 29.06 -4.92 13.19
C GLU A 281 28.42 -4.84 11.79
N PRO A 282 27.22 -5.39 11.54
CA PRO A 282 26.54 -5.22 10.25
C PRO A 282 26.33 -3.75 9.85
N VAL A 283 25.95 -2.89 10.80
CA VAL A 283 25.70 -1.46 10.55
C VAL A 283 27.01 -0.69 10.37
N GLU A 284 28.02 -0.97 11.20
CA GLU A 284 29.33 -0.33 11.11
C GLU A 284 30.03 -0.64 9.79
N ASN A 285 30.08 -1.92 9.41
CA ASN A 285 30.79 -2.41 8.22
C ASN A 285 30.13 -2.01 6.89
N THR A 286 28.88 -1.51 6.92
CA THR A 286 28.14 -1.12 5.72
C THR A 286 27.79 0.36 5.70
N LEU A 287 26.94 0.80 6.63
CA LEU A 287 26.34 2.13 6.60
C LEU A 287 27.27 3.19 7.19
N MET A 288 27.83 2.94 8.38
CA MET A 288 28.60 3.96 9.10
C MET A 288 29.86 4.36 8.32
N ILE A 289 30.65 3.39 7.84
CA ILE A 289 31.86 3.66 7.07
C ILE A 289 31.55 4.50 5.83
N ALA A 290 30.51 4.14 5.08
CA ALA A 290 30.16 4.83 3.84
C ALA A 290 29.61 6.25 4.08
N VAL A 291 28.83 6.44 5.15
CA VAL A 291 28.35 7.77 5.53
C VAL A 291 29.50 8.66 5.98
N LYS A 292 30.40 8.16 6.82
CA LYS A 292 31.61 8.88 7.24
C LYS A 292 32.43 9.34 6.03
N ASP A 293 32.67 8.43 5.09
CA ASP A 293 33.34 8.71 3.82
C ASP A 293 32.68 9.87 3.05
N ALA A 294 31.34 9.88 2.95
CA ALA A 294 30.59 10.91 2.23
C ALA A 294 30.53 12.26 2.96
N LEU A 295 30.59 12.25 4.31
CA LEU A 295 30.68 13.46 5.12
C LEU A 295 32.09 14.07 5.05
N GLU A 296 33.13 13.24 4.97
CA GLU A 296 34.53 13.70 4.79
C GLU A 296 34.80 14.17 3.35
N ASP A 297 34.19 13.52 2.35
CA ASP A 297 34.37 13.82 0.93
C ASP A 297 33.03 13.71 0.18
N GLU A 298 32.46 14.85 -0.20
CA GLU A 298 31.15 14.93 -0.85
C GLU A 298 31.10 14.19 -2.20
N THR A 299 32.24 13.99 -2.87
CA THR A 299 32.30 13.25 -4.14
C THR A 299 31.98 11.76 -3.94
N LYS A 300 32.15 11.25 -2.72
CA LYS A 300 31.82 9.87 -2.34
C LYS A 300 30.34 9.68 -2.01
N ARG A 301 29.50 10.71 -2.10
CA ARG A 301 28.03 10.64 -1.91
C ARG A 301 27.38 9.50 -2.71
N SER A 302 27.88 9.22 -3.91
CA SER A 302 27.42 8.12 -4.76
C SER A 302 27.64 6.72 -4.15
N ARG A 303 28.41 6.56 -3.06
CA ARG A 303 28.60 5.29 -2.34
C ARG A 303 27.41 4.93 -1.45
N LEU A 304 26.60 5.91 -1.07
CA LEU A 304 25.49 5.71 -0.13
C LEU A 304 24.33 4.92 -0.76
N SER A 305 24.01 5.23 -2.02
CA SER A 305 22.84 4.70 -2.72
C SER A 305 23.17 4.17 -4.12
N GLY A 306 22.41 3.17 -4.58
CA GLY A 306 22.50 2.59 -5.92
C GLY A 306 22.38 1.06 -5.92
N ARG A 307 22.67 0.43 -7.06
CA ARG A 307 22.77 -1.04 -7.19
C ARG A 307 24.14 -1.55 -6.71
N ARG A 308 24.14 -2.73 -6.05
CA ARG A 308 25.29 -3.59 -5.67
C ARG A 308 26.51 -2.88 -5.05
N GLY A 309 26.91 -3.25 -3.82
CA GLY A 309 28.10 -2.69 -3.16
C GLY A 309 27.93 -1.25 -2.67
N LYS A 310 26.68 -0.82 -2.44
CA LYS A 310 26.31 0.52 -1.93
C LYS A 310 25.72 0.41 -0.54
N ALA A 311 26.04 1.36 0.33
CA ALA A 311 25.80 1.28 1.77
C ALA A 311 24.38 0.85 2.15
N VAL A 312 23.37 1.54 1.59
CA VAL A 312 21.96 1.27 1.88
C VAL A 312 21.53 -0.14 1.43
N HIS A 313 22.05 -0.62 0.30
CA HIS A 313 21.72 -1.95 -0.22
C HIS A 313 22.46 -3.06 0.55
N GLU A 314 23.74 -2.85 0.84
CA GLU A 314 24.58 -3.81 1.56
C GLU A 314 24.13 -3.98 3.01
N LEU A 315 23.73 -2.90 3.68
CA LEU A 315 23.15 -2.98 5.02
C LEU A 315 21.99 -3.97 5.02
N HIS A 316 21.09 -3.89 4.04
CA HIS A 316 19.94 -4.78 3.98
C HIS A 316 20.36 -6.25 3.84
N ILE A 317 21.29 -6.54 2.94
CA ILE A 317 21.74 -7.92 2.68
C ILE A 317 22.47 -8.50 3.90
N ASN A 318 23.22 -7.67 4.62
CA ASN A 318 24.07 -8.08 5.74
C ASN A 318 23.33 -8.10 7.09
N LEU A 319 22.02 -7.78 7.13
CA LEU A 319 21.24 -8.03 8.36
C LEU A 319 21.16 -9.55 8.60
N PRO A 320 21.35 -10.04 9.85
CA PRO A 320 21.33 -11.47 10.14
C PRO A 320 20.05 -12.20 9.69
N VAL A 321 18.89 -11.52 9.77
CA VAL A 321 17.62 -12.07 9.28
C VAL A 321 17.60 -12.27 7.76
N MET A 322 18.34 -11.45 7.01
CA MET A 322 18.46 -11.62 5.56
C MET A 322 19.44 -12.74 5.21
N GLU A 323 20.55 -12.83 5.93
CA GLU A 323 21.62 -13.77 5.63
C GLU A 323 21.30 -15.20 6.09
N TYR A 324 20.76 -15.36 7.31
CA TYR A 324 20.70 -16.65 7.98
C TYR A 324 19.29 -17.24 8.10
N TYR A 325 18.22 -16.43 8.04
CA TYR A 325 16.86 -16.95 8.18
C TYR A 325 16.36 -17.59 6.88
N VAL A 326 15.90 -18.84 6.96
CA VAL A 326 15.41 -19.64 5.83
C VAL A 326 13.88 -19.69 5.85
N ALA A 327 13.24 -18.68 5.23
CA ALA A 327 11.78 -18.57 5.26
C ALA A 327 11.04 -19.72 4.56
N SER A 328 11.67 -20.38 3.58
CA SER A 328 11.08 -21.56 2.92
C SER A 328 10.86 -22.74 3.87
N GLU A 329 11.62 -22.83 4.97
CA GLU A 329 11.49 -23.89 5.98
C GLU A 329 10.48 -23.54 7.08
N SER A 330 10.04 -22.29 7.14
CA SER A 330 9.15 -21.77 8.18
C SER A 330 8.16 -20.74 7.60
N SER A 331 7.49 -21.12 6.51
CA SER A 331 6.65 -20.23 5.72
C SER A 331 5.45 -19.62 6.47
N ASN A 332 4.99 -20.29 7.54
CA ASN A 332 3.89 -19.84 8.39
C ASN A 332 4.37 -19.40 9.78
N SER A 333 5.37 -18.53 9.84
CA SER A 333 5.98 -18.00 11.06
C SER A 333 5.89 -16.46 11.14
N LEU A 334 6.06 -15.91 12.34
CA LEU A 334 6.10 -14.46 12.54
C LEU A 334 7.37 -13.83 11.95
N GLU A 335 8.47 -14.57 11.99
CA GLU A 335 9.76 -14.19 11.41
C GLU A 335 9.67 -14.06 9.88
N THR A 336 8.95 -14.97 9.22
CA THR A 336 8.67 -14.87 7.78
C THR A 336 7.84 -13.63 7.45
N VAL A 337 6.91 -13.22 8.31
CA VAL A 337 6.15 -11.97 8.14
C VAL A 337 7.07 -10.75 8.22
N HIS A 338 7.98 -10.69 9.20
CA HIS A 338 8.96 -9.61 9.31
C HIS A 338 9.85 -9.53 8.07
N LEU A 339 10.36 -10.68 7.62
CA LEU A 339 11.16 -10.76 6.41
C LEU A 339 10.39 -10.32 5.16
N ALA A 340 9.12 -10.72 5.04
CA ALA A 340 8.25 -10.31 3.94
C ALA A 340 8.01 -8.81 3.93
N SER A 341 7.78 -8.20 5.10
CA SER A 341 7.67 -6.74 5.22
C SER A 341 8.96 -6.02 4.82
N PHE A 342 10.13 -6.63 5.09
CA PHE A 342 11.41 -6.07 4.70
C PHE A 342 11.68 -6.18 3.20
N GLU A 343 11.35 -7.31 2.58
CA GLU A 343 11.45 -7.48 1.14
C GLU A 343 10.49 -6.52 0.41
N MET A 344 9.27 -6.35 0.93
CA MET A 344 8.32 -5.37 0.44
C MET A 344 8.88 -3.94 0.52
N MET A 345 9.38 -3.54 1.70
CA MET A 345 10.00 -2.23 1.87
C MET A 345 11.15 -2.02 0.88
N ARG A 346 12.06 -3.00 0.72
CA ARG A 346 13.16 -2.91 -0.24
C ARG A 346 12.73 -2.72 -1.68
N SER A 347 11.60 -3.31 -2.05
CA SER A 347 11.09 -3.32 -3.42
C SER A 347 10.25 -2.09 -3.73
N LEU A 348 9.53 -1.58 -2.72
CA LEU A 348 8.47 -0.57 -2.87
C LEU A 348 8.72 0.69 -2.01
N GLU A 349 9.92 0.85 -1.45
CA GLU A 349 10.30 1.88 -0.46
C GLU A 349 9.88 3.31 -0.82
N LYS A 350 9.85 3.63 -2.12
CA LYS A 350 9.54 4.96 -2.65
C LYS A 350 8.24 4.99 -3.48
N GLY A 351 7.62 3.83 -3.64
CA GLY A 351 6.43 3.67 -4.45
C GLY A 351 5.25 4.36 -3.79
N ARG A 352 4.52 5.13 -4.59
CA ARG A 352 3.20 5.61 -4.23
C ARG A 352 2.18 5.06 -5.21
N ARG A 353 0.97 4.79 -4.75
CA ARG A 353 -0.14 4.34 -5.60
C ARG A 353 -0.86 5.51 -6.23
N LYS A 354 -1.65 5.22 -7.27
CA LYS A 354 -2.65 6.14 -7.86
C LYS A 354 -3.68 6.61 -6.83
N SER A 355 -3.89 5.80 -5.80
CA SER A 355 -4.84 5.97 -4.70
C SER A 355 -4.24 6.72 -3.49
N LEU A 356 -3.13 7.45 -3.69
CA LEU A 356 -2.46 8.33 -2.73
C LEU A 356 -1.77 7.67 -1.54
N SER A 357 -1.96 6.39 -1.24
CA SER A 357 -1.19 5.72 -0.18
C SER A 357 0.23 5.40 -0.68
N THR A 358 1.20 5.36 0.23
CA THR A 358 2.46 4.67 -0.09
C THR A 358 2.20 3.18 -0.25
N MET A 359 3.00 2.50 -1.08
CA MET A 359 2.85 1.07 -1.33
C MET A 359 2.96 0.25 -0.03
N VAL A 360 3.84 0.65 0.87
CA VAL A 360 4.00 0.03 2.20
C VAL A 360 2.74 0.22 3.06
N ALA A 361 2.19 1.44 3.10
CA ALA A 361 0.95 1.69 3.84
C ALA A 361 -0.24 0.90 3.28
N HIS A 362 -0.30 0.70 1.96
CA HIS A 362 -1.34 -0.10 1.32
C HIS A 362 -1.33 -1.56 1.82
N ALA A 363 -0.19 -2.24 1.74
CA ALA A 363 -0.03 -3.61 2.23
C ALA A 363 -0.26 -3.75 3.74
N PHE A 364 0.17 -2.75 4.52
CA PHE A 364 -0.08 -2.69 5.96
C PHE A 364 -1.56 -2.59 6.28
N ARG A 365 -2.32 -1.84 5.49
CA ARG A 365 -3.78 -1.74 5.65
C ARG A 365 -4.49 -3.02 5.28
N ILE A 366 -4.08 -3.70 4.21
CA ILE A 366 -4.62 -5.04 3.88
C ILE A 366 -4.43 -5.98 5.06
N SER A 367 -3.24 -5.97 5.67
CA SER A 367 -2.95 -6.77 6.86
C SER A 367 -3.83 -6.39 8.05
N ALA A 368 -3.97 -5.10 8.35
CA ALA A 368 -4.84 -4.62 9.42
C ALA A 368 -6.32 -4.95 9.18
N PHE A 369 -6.79 -5.00 7.93
CA PHE A 369 -8.10 -5.53 7.60
C PHE A 369 -8.17 -7.04 7.78
N ALA A 370 -7.15 -7.79 7.39
CA ALA A 370 -7.07 -9.23 7.57
C ALA A 370 -7.21 -9.61 9.04
N GLU A 371 -6.54 -8.90 9.95
CA GLU A 371 -6.70 -9.12 11.40
C GLU A 371 -8.13 -8.88 11.88
N ARG A 372 -8.75 -7.77 11.46
CA ARG A 372 -10.12 -7.43 11.85
C ARG A 372 -11.16 -8.44 11.36
N VAL A 373 -11.00 -8.96 10.14
CA VAL A 373 -11.98 -9.90 9.55
C VAL A 373 -11.72 -11.35 9.93
N LEU A 374 -10.45 -11.77 10.03
CA LEU A 374 -10.09 -13.15 10.33
C LEU A 374 -10.05 -13.42 11.84
N GLY A 375 -9.69 -12.43 12.66
CA GLY A 375 -9.60 -12.56 14.11
C GLY A 375 -8.69 -13.72 14.54
N ASP A 376 -9.25 -14.68 15.27
CA ASP A 376 -8.52 -15.87 15.74
C ASP A 376 -8.15 -16.85 14.60
N ALA A 377 -8.72 -16.69 13.40
CA ALA A 377 -8.38 -17.48 12.22
C ALA A 377 -7.23 -16.87 11.39
N LEU A 378 -6.63 -15.76 11.87
CA LEU A 378 -5.52 -15.12 11.19
C LEU A 378 -4.25 -15.99 11.26
N GLU A 379 -3.61 -16.17 10.11
CA GLU A 379 -2.38 -16.96 9.98
C GLU A 379 -1.24 -16.08 9.46
N PRO A 380 0.02 -16.29 9.91
CA PRO A 380 1.17 -15.54 9.41
C PRO A 380 1.27 -15.56 7.88
N LEU A 381 0.95 -16.69 7.26
CA LEU A 381 0.95 -16.83 5.81
C LEU A 381 0.07 -15.79 5.09
N VAL A 382 -1.12 -15.49 5.61
CA VAL A 382 -2.01 -14.47 5.02
C VAL A 382 -1.34 -13.10 5.05
N ILE A 383 -0.67 -12.76 6.14
CA ILE A 383 0.04 -11.49 6.28
C ILE A 383 1.28 -11.45 5.38
N THR A 384 2.03 -12.55 5.27
CA THR A 384 3.13 -12.68 4.32
C THR A 384 2.68 -12.41 2.89
N LEU A 385 1.53 -12.95 2.47
CA LEU A 385 0.96 -12.68 1.15
C LEU A 385 0.51 -11.22 1.01
N ALA A 386 -0.10 -10.64 2.03
CA ALA A 386 -0.47 -9.22 2.02
C ALA A 386 0.76 -8.31 1.83
N MET A 387 1.92 -8.65 2.41
CA MET A 387 3.17 -7.92 2.19
C MET A 387 3.73 -8.10 0.77
N LEU A 388 3.61 -9.29 0.19
CA LEU A 388 4.29 -9.65 -1.06
C LEU A 388 3.45 -9.50 -2.33
N HIS A 389 2.12 -9.33 -2.23
CA HIS A 389 1.24 -9.36 -3.40
C HIS A 389 1.61 -8.34 -4.49
N ASP A 390 1.93 -7.11 -4.09
CA ASP A 390 2.34 -6.04 -5.02
C ASP A 390 3.84 -6.04 -5.33
N VAL A 391 4.66 -6.83 -4.63
CA VAL A 391 6.12 -6.80 -4.79
C VAL A 391 6.55 -7.20 -6.21
N VAL A 392 5.83 -8.13 -6.83
CA VAL A 392 6.14 -8.55 -8.20
C VAL A 392 5.59 -7.57 -9.23
N GLU A 393 4.36 -7.08 -9.01
CA GLU A 393 3.68 -6.17 -9.94
C GLU A 393 4.30 -4.77 -9.93
N ASP A 394 4.32 -4.14 -8.75
CA ASP A 394 4.79 -2.77 -8.54
C ASP A 394 6.30 -2.71 -8.30
N GLY A 395 6.92 -3.79 -7.85
CA GLY A 395 8.38 -3.90 -7.72
C GLY A 395 9.08 -4.24 -9.03
N SER A 396 8.37 -4.24 -10.16
CA SER A 396 8.90 -4.52 -11.49
C SER A 396 9.77 -3.38 -12.05
N ALA A 397 10.61 -3.71 -13.04
CA ALA A 397 11.57 -2.76 -13.61
C ALA A 397 10.87 -1.55 -14.27
N ALA A 398 9.67 -1.78 -14.81
CA ALA A 398 8.85 -0.74 -15.43
C ALA A 398 8.30 0.28 -14.41
N VAL A 399 8.01 -0.14 -13.18
CA VAL A 399 7.32 0.69 -12.17
C VAL A 399 8.31 1.34 -11.20
N THR A 400 9.22 0.58 -10.60
CA THR A 400 10.17 1.10 -9.58
C THR A 400 11.63 1.06 -10.05
N GLY A 401 11.92 0.35 -11.15
CA GLY A 401 13.28 0.15 -11.64
C GLY A 401 14.04 -0.96 -10.91
N PHE A 402 13.36 -1.67 -9.99
CA PHE A 402 13.85 -2.90 -9.41
C PHE A 402 13.35 -4.09 -10.25
N ASP A 403 14.16 -5.13 -10.39
CA ASP A 403 13.80 -6.27 -11.24
C ASP A 403 13.21 -7.40 -10.38
N HIS A 404 12.17 -7.14 -9.59
CA HIS A 404 11.55 -8.19 -8.76
C HIS A 404 10.76 -9.15 -9.63
N SER A 405 10.83 -10.45 -9.27
CA SER A 405 10.21 -11.52 -10.04
C SER A 405 9.76 -12.66 -9.13
N LEU A 406 8.83 -13.48 -9.63
CA LEU A 406 8.37 -14.68 -8.93
C LEU A 406 9.52 -15.65 -8.61
N GLN A 407 10.56 -15.68 -9.45
CA GLN A 407 11.76 -16.49 -9.18
C GLN A 407 12.53 -15.99 -7.97
N LYS A 408 12.64 -14.67 -7.77
CA LYS A 408 13.27 -14.10 -6.57
C LYS A 408 12.46 -14.39 -5.31
N ILE A 409 11.12 -14.28 -5.39
CA ILE A 409 10.23 -14.68 -4.30
C ILE A 409 10.37 -16.18 -4.00
N MET A 410 10.42 -17.04 -5.02
CA MET A 410 10.60 -18.47 -4.86
C MET A 410 11.94 -18.82 -4.21
N PHE A 411 13.02 -18.16 -4.63
CA PHE A 411 14.34 -18.35 -4.04
C PHE A 411 14.35 -17.97 -2.55
N ARG A 412 13.65 -16.89 -2.17
CA ARG A 412 13.68 -16.38 -0.80
C ARG A 412 12.67 -17.03 0.15
N PHE A 413 11.46 -17.27 -0.32
CA PHE A 413 10.32 -17.71 0.49
C PHE A 413 9.84 -19.14 0.15
N GLY A 414 10.43 -19.77 -0.87
CA GLY A 414 10.05 -21.10 -1.33
C GLY A 414 8.89 -21.08 -2.34
N ALA A 415 8.75 -22.21 -3.08
CA ALA A 415 7.75 -22.36 -4.13
C ALA A 415 6.29 -22.13 -3.69
N PRO A 416 5.81 -22.57 -2.52
CA PRO A 416 4.42 -22.36 -2.12
C PRO A 416 4.05 -20.88 -1.97
N ILE A 417 4.87 -20.09 -1.27
CA ILE A 417 4.64 -18.62 -1.14
C ILE A 417 4.70 -17.97 -2.51
N ALA A 418 5.69 -18.31 -3.33
CA ALA A 418 5.80 -17.75 -4.67
C ALA A 418 4.60 -18.12 -5.57
N ALA A 419 4.03 -19.32 -5.43
CA ALA A 419 2.83 -19.72 -6.17
C ALA A 419 1.59 -18.91 -5.76
N MET A 420 1.43 -18.65 -4.46
CA MET A 420 0.35 -17.79 -3.96
C MET A 420 0.55 -16.32 -4.35
N VAL A 421 1.78 -15.80 -4.31
CA VAL A 421 2.09 -14.47 -4.85
C VAL A 421 1.79 -14.41 -6.36
N SER A 422 2.10 -15.47 -7.10
CA SER A 422 1.78 -15.60 -8.53
C SER A 422 0.27 -15.56 -8.78
N GLU A 423 -0.53 -16.15 -7.91
CA GLU A 423 -2.00 -16.06 -7.94
C GLU A 423 -2.50 -14.62 -7.76
N LEU A 424 -1.76 -13.81 -7.01
CA LEU A 424 -2.12 -12.43 -6.69
C LEU A 424 -1.54 -11.40 -7.66
N THR A 425 -0.51 -11.75 -8.41
CA THR A 425 0.14 -10.86 -9.39
C THR A 425 -0.71 -10.74 -10.65
N ASP A 426 -0.98 -9.52 -11.10
CA ASP A 426 -1.73 -9.31 -12.33
C ASP A 426 -0.95 -9.77 -13.58
N SER A 427 -1.67 -10.36 -14.53
CA SER A 427 -1.09 -10.88 -15.77
C SER A 427 -1.06 -9.82 -16.86
N SER A 428 -0.07 -9.92 -17.77
CA SER A 428 -0.10 -9.16 -19.03
C SER A 428 -1.30 -9.54 -19.92
N VAL A 429 -1.87 -10.73 -19.73
CA VAL A 429 -3.11 -11.16 -20.37
C VAL A 429 -4.29 -10.65 -19.55
N LYS A 430 -4.95 -9.60 -20.04
CA LYS A 430 -6.05 -8.89 -19.34
C LYS A 430 -7.20 -9.78 -18.84
N THR A 431 -7.43 -10.93 -19.47
CA THR A 431 -8.53 -11.86 -19.12
C THR A 431 -8.12 -12.96 -18.13
N ALA A 432 -6.83 -13.11 -17.81
CA ALA A 432 -6.32 -14.23 -17.00
C ALA A 432 -6.92 -14.24 -15.58
N GLY A 433 -6.93 -13.09 -14.91
CA GLY A 433 -7.50 -12.96 -13.56
C GLY A 433 -8.99 -13.31 -13.51
N ALA A 434 -9.77 -12.85 -14.51
CA ALA A 434 -11.20 -13.16 -14.62
C ALA A 434 -11.43 -14.65 -14.93
N HIS A 435 -10.61 -15.26 -15.78
CA HIS A 435 -10.67 -16.69 -16.05
C HIS A 435 -10.38 -17.53 -14.80
N LYS A 436 -9.33 -17.17 -14.05
CA LYS A 436 -8.97 -17.80 -12.77
C LYS A 436 -10.10 -17.69 -11.75
N ALA A 437 -10.73 -16.52 -11.65
CA ALA A 437 -11.86 -16.28 -10.75
C ALA A 437 -13.08 -17.12 -11.13
N ARG A 438 -13.39 -17.23 -12.42
CA ARG A 438 -14.45 -18.12 -12.93
C ARG A 438 -14.16 -19.59 -12.62
N MET A 439 -12.94 -20.06 -12.84
CA MET A 439 -12.55 -21.42 -12.46
C MET A 439 -12.70 -21.69 -10.97
N THR A 440 -12.47 -20.67 -10.14
CA THR A 440 -12.66 -20.75 -8.68
C THR A 440 -14.13 -20.88 -8.33
N TYR A 441 -14.98 -20.09 -8.97
CA TYR A 441 -16.44 -20.19 -8.83
C TYR A 441 -16.97 -21.58 -9.19
N GLU A 442 -16.41 -22.17 -10.26
CA GLU A 442 -16.80 -23.50 -10.74
C GLU A 442 -16.28 -24.66 -9.86
N GLN A 443 -15.39 -24.41 -8.89
CA GLN A 443 -14.93 -25.46 -7.97
C GLN A 443 -16.07 -25.94 -7.05
N PRO A 444 -16.12 -27.24 -6.71
CA PRO A 444 -17.12 -27.76 -5.77
C PRO A 444 -16.92 -27.19 -4.35
N HIS A 445 -15.67 -27.01 -3.93
CA HIS A 445 -15.25 -26.53 -2.62
C HIS A 445 -14.09 -25.54 -2.73
N LEU A 446 -13.93 -24.70 -1.72
CA LEU A 446 -12.74 -23.85 -1.57
C LEU A 446 -11.52 -24.71 -1.27
N ILE A 447 -10.38 -24.36 -1.88
CA ILE A 447 -9.14 -25.12 -1.77
C ILE A 447 -8.16 -24.36 -0.87
N SER A 448 -7.55 -25.07 0.08
CA SER A 448 -6.52 -24.48 0.94
C SER A 448 -5.19 -24.35 0.20
N PRO A 449 -4.33 -23.37 0.55
CA PRO A 449 -2.97 -23.31 0.02
C PRO A 449 -2.19 -24.61 0.19
N GLU A 450 -2.37 -25.28 1.32
CA GLU A 450 -1.68 -26.54 1.63
C GLU A 450 -2.11 -27.64 0.66
N ASP A 451 -3.41 -27.75 0.37
CA ASP A 451 -3.93 -28.75 -0.56
C ASP A 451 -3.46 -28.50 -2.00
N GLN A 452 -3.31 -27.23 -2.41
CA GLN A 452 -2.97 -26.87 -3.78
C GLN A 452 -1.47 -26.86 -4.07
N TYR A 453 -0.66 -26.37 -3.12
CA TYR A 453 0.75 -26.04 -3.37
C TYR A 453 1.75 -26.82 -2.51
N ASN A 454 1.31 -27.60 -1.51
CA ASN A 454 2.20 -28.40 -0.68
C ASN A 454 2.46 -29.81 -1.26
N VAL A 455 2.74 -29.90 -2.56
CA VAL A 455 3.02 -31.15 -3.28
C VAL A 455 4.53 -31.27 -3.59
N ASN A 456 5.21 -32.18 -2.90
CA ASN A 456 6.55 -32.72 -3.20
C ASN A 456 7.66 -31.69 -3.55
N ARG A 457 8.18 -31.00 -2.51
CA ARG A 457 9.41 -30.18 -2.47
C ARG A 457 9.41 -28.84 -3.25
N PHE A 458 10.04 -27.87 -2.60
CA PHE A 458 9.99 -26.43 -2.76
C PHE A 458 10.68 -25.82 -4.01
N THR A 459 11.03 -26.60 -5.04
CA THR A 459 12.03 -26.14 -6.03
C THR A 459 11.61 -26.09 -7.49
N GLU A 460 10.48 -26.68 -7.91
CA GLU A 460 10.15 -26.78 -9.35
C GLU A 460 8.66 -26.49 -9.64
N LEU A 461 8.26 -25.21 -9.56
CA LEU A 461 6.99 -24.74 -10.12
C LEU A 461 7.27 -23.75 -11.27
N ASP A 462 6.67 -23.99 -12.44
CA ASP A 462 6.57 -22.99 -13.51
C ASP A 462 5.51 -21.96 -13.11
N LEU A 463 5.95 -20.85 -12.51
CA LEU A 463 5.07 -19.82 -11.97
C LEU A 463 4.77 -18.76 -13.02
N ARG A 464 3.47 -18.47 -13.20
CA ARG A 464 2.98 -17.45 -14.13
C ARG A 464 1.96 -16.55 -13.42
N PRO A 465 2.08 -15.21 -13.55
CA PRO A 465 1.12 -14.28 -12.97
C PRO A 465 -0.33 -14.60 -13.36
N SER A 466 -1.20 -14.69 -12.36
CA SER A 466 -2.60 -15.08 -12.48
C SER A 466 -2.82 -16.32 -13.36
N ASP A 467 -2.02 -17.39 -13.17
CA ASP A 467 -2.15 -18.62 -13.95
C ASP A 467 -3.59 -19.14 -13.89
N GLY A 468 -4.25 -19.10 -15.04
CA GLY A 468 -5.61 -19.55 -15.26
C GLY A 468 -5.75 -21.06 -15.36
N ARG A 469 -4.71 -21.86 -15.09
CA ARG A 469 -4.82 -23.33 -15.03
C ARG A 469 -5.26 -23.86 -13.68
N GLN A 470 -5.24 -23.02 -12.65
CA GLN A 470 -5.58 -23.42 -11.29
C GLN A 470 -6.46 -22.34 -10.64
N PRO A 471 -7.42 -22.72 -9.77
CA PRO A 471 -8.25 -21.75 -9.08
C PRO A 471 -7.46 -20.89 -8.09
N TYR A 472 -8.11 -19.87 -7.55
CA TYR A 472 -7.66 -19.15 -6.38
C TYR A 472 -7.75 -20.05 -5.14
N THR A 473 -6.75 -19.98 -4.27
CA THR A 473 -6.75 -20.60 -2.94
C THR A 473 -7.59 -19.76 -1.98
N LEU A 474 -7.96 -20.34 -0.83
CA LEU A 474 -8.67 -19.60 0.22
C LEU A 474 -7.91 -18.34 0.66
N SER A 475 -6.59 -18.43 0.84
CA SER A 475 -5.76 -17.27 1.20
C SER A 475 -5.69 -16.24 0.08
N GLY A 476 -5.61 -16.65 -1.19
CA GLY A 476 -5.62 -15.70 -2.29
C GLY A 476 -6.97 -15.02 -2.51
N ILE A 477 -8.09 -15.72 -2.23
CA ILE A 477 -9.42 -15.09 -2.16
C ILE A 477 -9.44 -14.02 -1.08
N VAL A 478 -8.95 -14.32 0.13
CA VAL A 478 -8.88 -13.35 1.23
C VAL A 478 -8.12 -12.10 0.79
N ILE A 479 -6.92 -12.26 0.23
CA ILE A 479 -6.09 -11.13 -0.17
C ILE A 479 -6.71 -10.35 -1.33
N LYS A 480 -7.21 -10.98 -2.39
CA LYS A 480 -7.86 -10.24 -3.49
C LYS A 480 -9.09 -9.47 -3.04
N LEU A 481 -9.90 -10.00 -2.12
CA LEU A 481 -11.04 -9.26 -1.58
C LEU A 481 -10.59 -8.07 -0.70
N LEU A 482 -9.58 -8.26 0.15
CA LEU A 482 -9.08 -7.19 1.03
C LEU A 482 -8.30 -6.10 0.27
N ASP A 483 -7.48 -6.45 -0.70
CA ASP A 483 -6.84 -5.50 -1.64
C ASP A 483 -7.92 -4.65 -2.35
N THR A 484 -9.02 -5.28 -2.78
CA THR A 484 -10.16 -4.54 -3.34
C THR A 484 -10.74 -3.57 -2.31
N VAL A 485 -11.00 -4.02 -1.08
CA VAL A 485 -11.54 -3.17 -0.01
C VAL A 485 -10.67 -1.95 0.24
N VAL A 486 -9.36 -2.13 0.37
CA VAL A 486 -8.41 -1.04 0.61
C VAL A 486 -8.38 -0.08 -0.57
N SER A 487 -8.35 -0.60 -1.80
CA SER A 487 -8.39 0.23 -3.02
C SER A 487 -9.69 1.05 -3.14
N LEU A 488 -10.83 0.48 -2.75
CA LEU A 488 -12.12 1.20 -2.71
C LEU A 488 -12.12 2.29 -1.64
N GLU A 489 -11.59 2.00 -0.44
CA GLU A 489 -11.53 2.95 0.67
C GLU A 489 -10.61 4.14 0.33
N GLU A 490 -9.46 3.88 -0.28
CA GLU A 490 -8.59 4.95 -0.78
C GLU A 490 -9.32 5.82 -1.82
N GLY A 491 -10.15 5.19 -2.65
CA GLY A 491 -10.95 5.91 -3.63
C GLY A 491 -12.10 6.73 -3.06
N ILE A 492 -12.59 6.35 -1.88
CA ILE A 492 -13.63 7.06 -1.13
C ILE A 492 -13.07 8.27 -0.40
N ARG A 493 -11.90 8.14 0.23
CA ARG A 493 -11.39 9.10 1.21
C ARG A 493 -10.99 10.45 0.64
N ASP A 494 -10.36 10.46 -0.53
CA ASP A 494 -9.77 11.67 -1.13
C ASP A 494 -10.15 11.81 -2.62
N PRO A 495 -11.46 11.86 -2.95
CA PRO A 495 -11.93 11.88 -4.34
C PRO A 495 -11.47 13.14 -5.09
N GLU A 496 -11.23 14.25 -4.38
CA GLU A 496 -10.77 15.51 -4.96
C GLU A 496 -9.30 15.50 -5.39
N LEU A 497 -8.51 14.56 -4.87
CA LEU A 497 -7.09 14.40 -5.20
C LEU A 497 -6.86 13.38 -6.33
N MET A 498 -7.92 12.71 -6.80
CA MET A 498 -7.84 11.86 -7.98
C MET A 498 -7.64 12.70 -9.24
N THR A 499 -6.75 12.25 -10.11
CA THR A 499 -6.40 12.95 -11.35
C THR A 499 -7.07 12.32 -12.58
N ASP A 500 -7.29 13.16 -13.59
CA ASP A 500 -7.77 12.76 -14.92
C ASP A 500 -9.05 11.88 -14.84
N TRP A 501 -9.10 10.76 -15.58
CA TRP A 501 -10.25 9.85 -15.63
C TRP A 501 -10.73 9.35 -14.27
N TRP A 502 -9.83 9.22 -13.29
CA TRP A 502 -10.17 8.66 -11.98
C TRP A 502 -11.03 9.60 -11.14
N ARG A 503 -11.08 10.88 -11.47
CA ARG A 503 -12.01 11.84 -10.83
C ARG A 503 -13.47 11.59 -11.23
N HIS A 504 -13.70 10.87 -12.32
CA HIS A 504 -15.00 10.78 -13.00
C HIS A 504 -15.63 9.39 -12.90
N SER A 505 -16.95 9.32 -13.09
CA SER A 505 -17.73 8.08 -12.95
C SER A 505 -17.30 7.01 -13.96
N GLY A 506 -16.90 7.39 -15.17
CA GLY A 506 -16.56 6.50 -16.26
C GLY A 506 -15.50 5.47 -15.89
N ALA A 507 -14.31 5.93 -15.49
CA ALA A 507 -13.24 5.02 -15.10
C ALA A 507 -13.54 4.27 -13.80
N ARG A 508 -14.15 4.94 -12.81
CA ARG A 508 -14.41 4.36 -11.50
C ARG A 508 -15.43 3.21 -11.56
N ILE A 509 -16.54 3.41 -12.27
CA ILE A 509 -17.57 2.38 -12.44
C ILE A 509 -17.08 1.29 -13.39
N PHE A 510 -16.42 1.63 -14.50
CA PHE A 510 -15.86 0.63 -15.41
C PHE A 510 -14.83 -0.27 -14.70
N TRP A 511 -13.94 0.31 -13.90
CA TRP A 511 -12.98 -0.45 -13.11
C TRP A 511 -13.68 -1.35 -12.09
N ALA A 512 -14.63 -0.83 -11.32
CA ALA A 512 -15.32 -1.59 -10.29
C ALA A 512 -16.15 -2.75 -10.86
N ASP A 513 -16.76 -2.56 -12.04
CA ASP A 513 -17.69 -3.51 -12.64
C ASP A 513 -17.01 -4.49 -13.60
N ASN A 514 -16.21 -3.98 -14.55
CA ASN A 514 -15.68 -4.77 -15.66
C ASN A 514 -14.28 -5.31 -15.40
N MET A 515 -13.40 -4.48 -14.82
CA MET A 515 -12.02 -4.89 -14.56
C MET A 515 -11.92 -5.68 -13.27
N ARG A 516 -12.18 -5.04 -12.14
CA ARG A 516 -12.10 -5.66 -10.82
C ARG A 516 -13.31 -6.55 -10.53
N GLY A 517 -14.51 -6.15 -10.95
CA GLY A 517 -15.74 -6.92 -10.75
C GLY A 517 -15.73 -8.28 -11.43
N SER A 518 -15.11 -8.40 -12.61
CA SER A 518 -14.94 -9.70 -13.30
C SER A 518 -14.08 -10.71 -12.53
N ILE A 519 -13.27 -10.24 -11.57
CA ILE A 519 -12.48 -11.07 -10.66
C ILE A 519 -13.24 -11.25 -9.34
N VAL A 520 -13.70 -10.16 -8.73
CA VAL A 520 -14.23 -10.16 -7.36
C VAL A 520 -15.62 -10.79 -7.26
N HIS A 521 -16.52 -10.58 -8.23
CA HIS A 521 -17.88 -11.13 -8.14
C HIS A 521 -17.89 -12.67 -8.12
N PRO A 522 -17.16 -13.40 -9.00
CA PRO A 522 -17.08 -14.86 -8.90
C PRO A 522 -16.54 -15.36 -7.56
N LEU A 523 -15.56 -14.67 -6.97
CA LEU A 523 -14.99 -15.04 -5.67
C LEU A 523 -16.00 -14.84 -4.53
N ILE A 524 -16.74 -13.73 -4.56
CA ILE A 524 -17.85 -13.46 -3.63
C ILE A 524 -18.89 -14.58 -3.72
N GLU A 525 -19.35 -14.91 -4.93
CA GLU A 525 -20.36 -15.95 -5.13
C GLU A 525 -19.89 -17.32 -4.63
N ARG A 526 -18.62 -17.67 -4.87
CA ARG A 526 -18.04 -18.93 -4.38
C ARG A 526 -18.02 -19.00 -2.85
N LEU A 527 -17.68 -17.91 -2.17
CA LEU A 527 -17.75 -17.82 -0.71
C LEU A 527 -19.20 -17.94 -0.21
N VAL A 528 -20.17 -17.32 -0.89
CA VAL A 528 -21.60 -17.42 -0.55
C VAL A 528 -22.07 -18.87 -0.66
N ILE A 529 -21.73 -19.56 -1.75
CA ILE A 529 -22.07 -20.98 -1.95
C ILE A 529 -21.46 -21.82 -0.82
N GLU A 530 -20.18 -21.63 -0.51
CA GLU A 530 -19.50 -22.39 0.54
C GLU A 530 -20.16 -22.19 1.92
N LEU A 531 -20.50 -20.95 2.27
CA LEU A 531 -21.18 -20.63 3.52
C LEU A 531 -22.57 -21.26 3.60
N LYS A 532 -23.34 -21.21 2.50
CA LYS A 532 -24.66 -21.83 2.45
C LYS A 532 -24.57 -23.36 2.58
N GLN A 533 -23.67 -23.98 1.82
CA GLN A 533 -23.43 -25.42 1.89
C GLN A 533 -23.03 -25.86 3.30
N SER A 534 -22.15 -25.11 3.97
CA SER A 534 -21.73 -25.41 5.35
C SER A 534 -22.87 -25.40 6.37
N ARG A 535 -23.99 -24.73 6.07
CA ARG A 535 -25.18 -24.65 6.92
C ARG A 535 -26.23 -25.69 6.53
N SER A 536 -26.42 -25.92 5.23
CA SER A 536 -27.49 -26.78 4.71
C SER A 536 -27.12 -28.25 4.64
N ASP A 537 -25.83 -28.57 4.54
CA ASP A 537 -25.34 -29.94 4.41
C ASP A 537 -24.89 -30.50 5.76
N PRO A 538 -25.62 -31.47 6.35
CA PRO A 538 -25.27 -32.06 7.64
C PRO A 538 -23.95 -32.86 7.59
N GLU A 539 -23.51 -33.30 6.41
CA GLU A 539 -22.27 -34.05 6.21
C GLU A 539 -21.10 -33.15 5.78
N TYR A 540 -21.27 -31.83 5.75
CA TYR A 540 -20.20 -30.89 5.35
C TYR A 540 -18.90 -31.11 6.14
N ALA A 541 -19.02 -31.40 7.43
CA ALA A 541 -17.88 -31.66 8.31
C ALA A 541 -17.10 -32.95 7.94
N LEU A 542 -17.65 -33.83 7.10
CA LEU A 542 -17.03 -35.06 6.64
C LEU A 542 -16.43 -34.93 5.24
N LYS A 543 -16.70 -33.83 4.52
CA LYS A 543 -16.23 -33.64 3.15
C LYS A 543 -14.72 -33.37 3.06
N PRO A 544 -14.06 -33.84 1.99
CA PRO A 544 -12.72 -33.39 1.62
C PRO A 544 -12.70 -31.87 1.42
N HIS A 545 -11.59 -31.21 1.77
CA HIS A 545 -11.40 -29.75 1.66
C HIS A 545 -12.40 -28.89 2.43
N ARG A 546 -13.10 -29.45 3.41
CA ARG A 546 -14.02 -28.67 4.27
C ARG A 546 -13.31 -27.47 4.89
N VAL A 547 -13.99 -26.32 4.90
CA VAL A 547 -13.52 -25.15 5.62
C VAL A 547 -13.94 -25.26 7.08
N ASN A 548 -13.00 -25.10 8.00
CA ASN A 548 -13.32 -25.19 9.43
C ASN A 548 -14.25 -24.05 9.88
N ARG A 549 -14.95 -24.25 11.00
CA ARG A 549 -15.94 -23.30 11.53
C ARG A 549 -15.37 -21.89 11.80
N GLY A 550 -14.12 -21.80 12.25
CA GLY A 550 -13.44 -20.52 12.49
C GLY A 550 -13.25 -19.74 11.19
N ARG A 551 -12.68 -20.40 10.17
CA ARG A 551 -12.48 -19.84 8.82
C ARG A 551 -13.80 -19.52 8.12
N LEU A 552 -14.86 -20.30 8.31
CA LEU A 552 -16.21 -19.96 7.80
C LEU A 552 -16.77 -18.69 8.45
N ARG A 553 -16.61 -18.52 9.76
CA ARG A 553 -17.02 -17.29 10.46
C ARG A 553 -16.25 -16.08 9.93
N ALA A 554 -14.94 -16.23 9.76
CA ALA A 554 -14.08 -15.22 9.16
C ALA A 554 -14.48 -14.90 7.71
N GLY A 555 -14.79 -15.91 6.90
CA GLY A 555 -15.29 -15.73 5.52
C GLY A 555 -16.60 -14.93 5.46
N ARG A 556 -17.51 -15.13 6.42
CA ARG A 556 -18.71 -14.30 6.55
C ARG A 556 -18.37 -12.83 6.85
N ALA A 557 -17.45 -12.58 7.78
CA ALA A 557 -17.02 -11.22 8.12
C ALA A 557 -16.28 -10.53 6.97
N LEU A 558 -15.47 -11.28 6.22
CA LEU A 558 -14.81 -10.81 4.99
C LEU A 558 -15.84 -10.40 3.93
N LEU A 559 -16.84 -11.24 3.68
CA LEU A 559 -17.93 -10.91 2.77
C LEU A 559 -18.66 -9.64 3.20
N GLU A 560 -19.08 -9.57 4.47
CA GLU A 560 -19.77 -8.39 4.99
C GLU A 560 -18.94 -7.11 4.81
N THR A 561 -17.65 -7.17 5.13
CA THR A 561 -16.71 -6.05 4.94
C THR A 561 -16.59 -5.66 3.47
N THR A 562 -16.42 -6.64 2.58
CA THR A 562 -16.29 -6.42 1.14
C THR A 562 -17.54 -5.79 0.55
N LEU A 563 -18.71 -6.32 0.88
CA LEU A 563 -20.01 -5.80 0.41
C LEU A 563 -20.23 -4.37 0.90
N ASN A 564 -19.89 -4.06 2.16
CA ASN A 564 -20.02 -2.71 2.71
C ASN A 564 -19.18 -1.69 1.93
N HIS A 565 -17.93 -2.00 1.60
CA HIS A 565 -17.06 -1.08 0.86
C HIS A 565 -17.48 -0.92 -0.60
N LEU A 566 -17.98 -1.99 -1.23
CA LEU A 566 -18.57 -1.91 -2.56
C LEU A 566 -19.81 -1.00 -2.58
N ASP A 567 -20.67 -1.09 -1.56
CA ASP A 567 -21.87 -0.24 -1.44
C ASP A 567 -21.52 1.24 -1.18
N MET A 568 -20.54 1.51 -0.32
CA MET A 568 -20.01 2.87 -0.10
C MET A 568 -19.40 3.46 -1.38
N TYR A 569 -18.60 2.67 -2.11
CA TYR A 569 -17.99 3.11 -3.36
C TYR A 569 -19.05 3.36 -4.45
N THR A 570 -20.08 2.50 -4.54
CA THR A 570 -21.25 2.74 -5.41
C THR A 570 -21.94 4.05 -5.06
N THR A 571 -22.16 4.33 -3.78
CA THR A 571 -22.80 5.58 -3.33
C THR A 571 -22.02 6.81 -3.77
N GLN A 572 -20.70 6.84 -3.56
CA GLN A 572 -19.89 7.97 -4.01
C GLN A 572 -19.85 8.09 -5.54
N ASN A 573 -19.74 6.98 -6.28
CA ASN A 573 -19.75 7.02 -7.74
C ASN A 573 -21.06 7.55 -8.31
N LEU A 574 -22.19 7.27 -7.66
CA LEU A 574 -23.50 7.84 -8.04
C LEU A 574 -23.60 9.32 -7.70
N ALA A 575 -22.93 9.79 -6.64
CA ALA A 575 -22.80 11.22 -6.36
C ALA A 575 -21.94 11.93 -7.42
N ILE A 576 -20.81 11.33 -7.83
CA ILE A 576 -19.98 11.84 -8.94
C ILE A 576 -20.80 11.90 -10.23
N LEU A 577 -21.51 10.82 -10.57
CA LEU A 577 -22.38 10.79 -11.75
C LEU A 577 -23.49 11.86 -11.68
N SER A 578 -24.05 12.09 -10.50
CA SER A 578 -25.04 13.15 -10.26
C SER A 578 -24.46 14.53 -10.59
N ASP A 579 -23.25 14.82 -10.14
CA ASP A 579 -22.57 16.10 -10.39
C ASP A 579 -22.22 16.30 -11.88
N GLU A 580 -21.80 15.22 -12.55
CA GLU A 580 -21.51 15.19 -13.99
C GLU A 580 -22.75 15.52 -14.85
N TYR A 581 -23.96 15.22 -14.36
CA TYR A 581 -25.23 15.55 -15.02
C TYR A 581 -25.96 16.75 -14.40
N GLN A 582 -25.31 17.48 -13.49
CA GLN A 582 -25.88 18.64 -12.78
C GLN A 582 -27.26 18.33 -12.18
N LEU A 583 -27.38 17.18 -11.51
CA LEU A 583 -28.59 16.84 -10.79
C LEU A 583 -28.63 17.64 -9.48
N ASP A 584 -29.81 18.12 -9.11
CA ASP A 584 -30.02 18.70 -7.77
C ASP A 584 -30.07 17.60 -6.68
N GLU A 585 -30.12 18.01 -5.41
CA GLU A 585 -30.13 17.08 -4.28
C GLU A 585 -31.29 16.08 -4.34
N SER A 586 -32.49 16.51 -4.75
CA SER A 586 -33.66 15.63 -4.86
C SER A 586 -33.53 14.63 -6.00
N GLN A 587 -32.93 15.06 -7.11
CA GLN A 587 -32.64 14.23 -8.27
C GLN A 587 -31.53 13.22 -7.97
N ARG A 588 -30.49 13.62 -7.22
CA ARG A 588 -29.44 12.74 -6.72
C ARG A 588 -30.00 11.66 -5.79
N GLU A 589 -30.84 12.05 -4.83
CA GLU A 589 -31.51 11.10 -3.93
C GLU A 589 -32.37 10.12 -4.73
N PHE A 590 -33.13 10.62 -5.71
CA PHE A 590 -33.92 9.77 -6.60
C PHE A 590 -33.06 8.79 -7.40
N LEU A 591 -31.92 9.23 -7.95
CA LEU A 591 -30.95 8.38 -8.63
C LEU A 591 -30.45 7.26 -7.71
N ILE A 592 -29.92 7.61 -6.54
CA ILE A 592 -29.34 6.66 -5.58
C ILE A 592 -30.39 5.66 -5.09
N ARG A 593 -31.58 6.14 -4.75
CA ARG A 593 -32.69 5.28 -4.31
C ARG A 593 -33.13 4.33 -5.42
N SER A 594 -33.35 4.83 -6.63
CA SER A 594 -33.85 4.02 -7.74
C SER A 594 -32.83 3.00 -8.24
N PHE A 595 -31.54 3.36 -8.19
CA PHE A 595 -30.45 2.44 -8.49
C PHE A 595 -30.45 1.24 -7.55
N ASN A 596 -30.71 1.49 -6.27
CA ASN A 596 -30.66 0.48 -5.22
C ASN A 596 -32.00 -0.23 -4.95
N ASP A 597 -33.09 0.12 -5.63
CA ASP A 597 -34.42 -0.46 -5.36
C ASP A 597 -34.64 -1.75 -6.17
N PRO A 598 -34.76 -2.92 -5.54
CA PRO A 598 -35.02 -4.18 -6.23
C PRO A 598 -36.43 -4.24 -6.86
N ASN A 599 -37.35 -3.37 -6.47
CA ASN A 599 -38.73 -3.33 -7.01
C ASN A 599 -38.83 -2.53 -8.31
N ILE A 600 -37.77 -1.83 -8.72
CA ILE A 600 -37.71 -1.14 -10.01
C ILE A 600 -37.07 -2.09 -11.02
N THR A 601 -37.81 -2.45 -12.08
CA THR A 601 -37.28 -3.30 -13.16
C THR A 601 -36.21 -2.56 -13.96
N GLU A 602 -35.40 -3.30 -14.72
CA GLU A 602 -34.37 -2.72 -15.58
C GLU A 602 -34.96 -1.75 -16.62
N GLU A 603 -36.11 -2.10 -17.21
CA GLU A 603 -36.80 -1.27 -18.21
C GLU A 603 -37.31 0.02 -17.57
N ARG A 604 -37.88 -0.07 -16.36
CA ARG A 604 -38.38 1.09 -15.63
C ARG A 604 -37.23 1.99 -15.17
N PHE A 605 -36.12 1.41 -14.71
CA PHE A 605 -34.92 2.16 -14.36
C PHE A 605 -34.34 2.87 -15.59
N SER A 606 -34.25 2.17 -16.73
CA SER A 606 -33.78 2.74 -17.99
C SER A 606 -34.60 3.94 -18.40
N LYS A 607 -35.93 3.84 -18.36
CA LYS A 607 -36.83 4.95 -18.68
C LYS A 607 -36.66 6.13 -17.72
N LEU A 608 -36.80 5.90 -16.41
CA LEU A 608 -36.87 6.98 -15.43
C LEU A 608 -35.51 7.65 -15.17
N VAL A 609 -34.42 6.89 -15.25
CA VAL A 609 -33.09 7.37 -14.91
C VAL A 609 -32.26 7.63 -16.15
N LEU A 610 -32.14 6.65 -17.05
CA LEU A 610 -31.23 6.78 -18.19
C LEU A 610 -31.80 7.67 -19.30
N ASP A 611 -33.12 7.64 -19.53
CA ASP A 611 -33.76 8.44 -20.58
C ASP A 611 -34.23 9.81 -20.10
N GLU A 612 -34.74 9.90 -18.86
CA GLU A 612 -35.37 11.12 -18.33
C GLU A 612 -34.45 11.95 -17.41
N LEU A 613 -33.56 11.31 -16.65
CA LEU A 613 -32.71 12.00 -15.65
C LEU A 613 -31.30 12.31 -16.18
N LEU A 614 -30.62 11.30 -16.74
CA LEU A 614 -29.25 11.39 -17.27
C LEU A 614 -29.24 11.77 -18.76
N THR A 615 -29.85 12.90 -19.09
CA THR A 615 -30.05 13.34 -20.49
C THR A 615 -28.78 13.91 -21.11
N GLU A 616 -28.61 13.74 -22.43
CA GLU A 616 -27.52 14.33 -23.22
C GLU A 616 -27.40 15.85 -23.02
N ASP A 617 -28.53 16.59 -23.02
CA ASP A 617 -28.56 18.05 -22.82
C ASP A 617 -27.89 18.48 -21.51
N ARG A 618 -28.06 17.70 -20.44
CA ARG A 618 -27.43 17.98 -19.13
C ARG A 618 -25.93 17.77 -19.18
N LEU A 619 -25.50 16.69 -19.82
CA LEU A 619 -24.08 16.40 -19.99
C LEU A 619 -23.39 17.45 -20.86
N CYS A 620 -23.99 17.87 -21.97
CA CYS A 620 -23.50 18.97 -22.80
C CYS A 620 -23.30 20.24 -21.98
N ARG A 621 -24.30 20.65 -21.19
CA ARG A 621 -24.15 21.80 -20.28
C ARG A 621 -23.03 21.62 -19.26
N ALA A 622 -22.79 20.40 -18.77
CA ALA A 622 -21.74 20.14 -17.79
C ALA A 622 -20.35 20.24 -18.40
N MET A 623 -20.19 19.81 -19.66
CA MET A 623 -18.97 20.01 -20.45
C MET A 623 -18.73 21.50 -20.74
N ASP A 624 -19.78 22.24 -21.12
CA ASP A 624 -19.68 23.69 -21.38
C ASP A 624 -19.24 24.49 -20.14
N LEU A 625 -19.60 24.00 -18.94
CA LEU A 625 -19.18 24.57 -17.66
C LEU A 625 -17.82 24.07 -17.17
N GLY A 626 -17.13 23.21 -17.93
CA GLY A 626 -15.84 22.63 -17.56
C GLY A 626 -15.89 21.64 -16.39
N ARG A 627 -17.08 21.16 -15.99
CA ARG A 627 -17.23 20.16 -14.91
C ARG A 627 -16.79 18.77 -15.36
N VAL A 628 -16.99 18.47 -16.64
CA VAL A 628 -16.62 17.21 -17.28
C VAL A 628 -15.76 17.53 -18.50
N PRO A 629 -14.55 16.96 -18.65
CA PRO A 629 -13.69 17.28 -19.79
C PRO A 629 -14.29 16.87 -21.14
N ALA A 630 -14.88 15.67 -21.21
CA ALA A 630 -15.49 15.11 -22.41
C ALA A 630 -16.41 13.92 -22.08
N LYS A 631 -17.27 13.52 -23.03
CA LYS A 631 -18.24 12.42 -22.84
C LYS A 631 -17.61 11.11 -22.35
N ASN A 632 -16.46 10.76 -22.90
CA ASN A 632 -15.75 9.52 -22.58
C ASN A 632 -15.36 9.40 -21.09
N TYR A 633 -15.35 10.50 -20.32
CA TYR A 633 -15.08 10.49 -18.88
C TYR A 633 -16.25 9.94 -18.06
N VAL A 634 -17.45 9.83 -18.64
CA VAL A 634 -18.69 9.50 -17.95
C VAL A 634 -19.12 8.06 -18.25
N THR A 635 -19.70 7.34 -17.28
CA THR A 635 -20.05 5.90 -17.38
C THR A 635 -20.91 5.50 -18.58
N LEU A 636 -21.71 6.40 -19.13
CA LEU A 636 -22.55 6.12 -20.29
C LEU A 636 -21.77 6.14 -21.62
N TYR A 637 -20.46 6.33 -21.61
CA TYR A 637 -19.62 6.35 -22.81
C TYR A 637 -18.35 5.52 -22.58
N LYS A 638 -17.82 4.96 -23.66
CA LYS A 638 -16.57 4.21 -23.60
C LYS A 638 -15.41 5.19 -23.52
N LYS A 639 -14.28 4.73 -22.96
CA LYS A 639 -13.05 5.54 -22.92
C LYS A 639 -12.59 5.97 -24.33
N SER A 640 -12.86 5.15 -25.34
CA SER A 640 -12.55 5.43 -26.75
C SER A 640 -13.61 6.28 -27.46
N SER A 641 -14.64 6.74 -26.75
CA SER A 641 -15.76 7.40 -27.41
C SER A 641 -15.39 8.74 -28.01
N VAL A 642 -15.90 8.96 -29.22
CA VAL A 642 -15.83 10.23 -29.94
C VAL A 642 -17.04 11.10 -29.60
N PRO A 643 -16.98 12.43 -29.82
CA PRO A 643 -18.05 13.35 -29.41
C PRO A 643 -19.46 13.00 -29.95
N GLU A 644 -19.54 12.38 -31.12
CA GLU A 644 -20.80 12.02 -31.80
C GLU A 644 -21.34 10.64 -31.41
N GLU A 645 -20.64 9.86 -30.58
CA GLU A 645 -21.09 8.51 -30.21
C GLU A 645 -22.31 8.55 -29.28
N SER A 646 -23.26 7.64 -29.50
CA SER A 646 -24.44 7.47 -28.65
C SER A 646 -24.09 6.83 -27.32
N SER A 647 -24.85 7.17 -26.27
CA SER A 647 -24.70 6.58 -24.94
C SER A 647 -24.82 5.04 -24.96
N ASP A 648 -23.92 4.35 -24.25
CA ASP A 648 -23.94 2.92 -23.97
C ASP A 648 -24.36 2.69 -22.51
N LYS A 649 -25.55 2.12 -22.32
CA LYS A 649 -26.16 1.89 -21.00
C LYS A 649 -25.64 0.63 -20.31
N THR A 650 -24.93 -0.26 -21.02
CA THR A 650 -24.62 -1.62 -20.56
C THR A 650 -23.82 -1.62 -19.25
N THR A 651 -22.80 -0.77 -19.13
CA THR A 651 -21.96 -0.72 -17.92
C THR A 651 -22.75 -0.29 -16.69
N LEU A 652 -23.58 0.76 -16.79
CA LEU A 652 -24.34 1.26 -15.64
C LEU A 652 -25.44 0.28 -15.21
N LEU A 653 -26.09 -0.40 -16.17
CA LEU A 653 -27.08 -1.43 -15.88
C LEU A 653 -26.45 -2.67 -15.24
N SER A 654 -25.29 -3.11 -15.72
CA SER A 654 -24.55 -4.22 -15.09
C SER A 654 -24.13 -3.87 -13.66
N TYR A 655 -23.62 -2.64 -13.47
CA TYR A 655 -23.25 -2.13 -12.15
C TYR A 655 -24.44 -2.10 -11.18
N ARG A 656 -25.62 -1.71 -11.68
CA ARG A 656 -26.88 -1.79 -10.92
C ARG A 656 -27.23 -3.23 -10.56
N GLY A 657 -27.19 -4.14 -11.52
CA GLY A 657 -27.44 -5.57 -11.29
C GLY A 657 -26.54 -6.14 -10.19
N ASN A 658 -25.26 -5.77 -10.19
CA ASN A 658 -24.31 -6.17 -9.16
C ASN A 658 -24.64 -5.57 -7.79
N ALA A 659 -25.06 -4.30 -7.72
CA ALA A 659 -25.53 -3.70 -6.46
C ALA A 659 -26.77 -4.40 -5.88
N LEU A 660 -27.74 -4.74 -6.72
CA LEU A 660 -28.91 -5.52 -6.30
C LEU A 660 -28.54 -6.94 -5.87
N ARG A 661 -27.58 -7.57 -6.55
CA ARG A 661 -27.07 -8.89 -6.16
C ARG A 661 -26.42 -8.86 -4.78
N ARG A 662 -25.64 -7.84 -4.45
CA ARG A 662 -25.06 -7.65 -3.12
C ARG A 662 -26.13 -7.57 -2.03
N LYS A 663 -27.24 -6.86 -2.29
CA LYS A 663 -28.40 -6.84 -1.38
C LYS A 663 -29.01 -8.24 -1.19
N ALA A 664 -29.22 -8.97 -2.27
CA ALA A 664 -29.73 -10.34 -2.20
C ALA A 664 -28.81 -11.27 -1.38
N ILE A 665 -27.49 -11.18 -1.57
CA ILE A 665 -26.50 -11.94 -0.79
C ILE A 665 -26.64 -11.66 0.72
N ARG A 666 -26.84 -10.39 1.10
CA ARG A 666 -27.02 -10.03 2.52
C ARG A 666 -28.23 -10.74 3.11
N THR A 667 -29.36 -10.73 2.42
CA THR A 667 -30.58 -11.42 2.85
C THR A 667 -30.39 -12.94 2.89
N GLU A 668 -29.76 -13.54 1.86
CA GLU A 668 -29.48 -14.98 1.83
C GLU A 668 -28.62 -15.47 3.00
N LEU A 669 -27.66 -14.65 3.43
CA LEU A 669 -26.74 -14.99 4.51
C LEU A 669 -27.20 -14.52 5.90
N GLY A 670 -28.29 -13.75 5.97
CA GLY A 670 -28.79 -13.09 7.17
C GLY A 670 -27.79 -12.07 7.72
N LEU A 671 -27.26 -11.21 6.86
CA LEU A 671 -26.36 -10.09 7.19
C LEU A 671 -27.13 -8.77 7.35
N ASP A 672 -28.38 -8.73 6.92
CA ASP A 672 -29.30 -7.60 6.98
C ASP A 672 -30.01 -7.52 8.35
N THR A 673 -29.24 -7.50 9.44
CA THR A 673 -29.82 -7.22 10.77
C THR A 673 -30.28 -5.76 10.84
N PRO A 674 -31.25 -5.41 11.71
CA PRO A 674 -31.67 -4.01 11.89
C PRO A 674 -30.52 -3.06 12.18
N GLU A 675 -29.56 -3.49 13.01
CA GLU A 675 -28.35 -2.73 13.33
C GLU A 675 -27.43 -2.59 12.12
N GLY A 676 -27.26 -3.66 11.33
CA GLY A 676 -26.44 -3.65 10.13
C GLY A 676 -27.00 -2.74 9.03
N ILE A 677 -28.33 -2.76 8.82
CA ILE A 677 -29.03 -1.86 7.89
C ILE A 677 -28.88 -0.41 8.32
N THR A 678 -29.06 -0.13 9.61
CA THR A 678 -28.91 1.22 10.18
C THR A 678 -27.48 1.71 10.02
N ALA A 679 -26.49 0.88 10.34
CA ALA A 679 -25.08 1.22 10.20
C ALA A 679 -24.68 1.47 8.73
N LEU A 680 -25.20 0.68 7.79
CA LEU A 680 -24.94 0.89 6.36
C LEU A 680 -25.57 2.19 5.86
N SER A 681 -26.79 2.51 6.29
CA SER A 681 -27.48 3.75 5.94
C SER A 681 -26.71 4.97 6.45
N LEU A 682 -26.28 4.94 7.72
CA LEU A 682 -25.45 6.00 8.30
C LEU A 682 -24.13 6.17 7.54
N ARG A 683 -23.47 5.08 7.14
CA ARG A 683 -22.24 5.16 6.34
C ARG A 683 -22.47 5.77 4.96
N HIS A 684 -23.60 5.46 4.30
CA HIS A 684 -23.93 6.10 3.02
C HIS A 684 -24.12 7.61 3.17
N GLU A 685 -24.83 8.05 4.21
CA GLU A 685 -25.00 9.48 4.53
C GLU A 685 -23.64 10.15 4.80
N GLN A 686 -22.76 9.49 5.56
CA GLN A 686 -21.41 10.00 5.83
C GLN A 686 -20.56 10.11 4.55
N VAL A 687 -20.62 9.12 3.65
CA VAL A 687 -19.91 9.17 2.35
C VAL A 687 -20.38 10.37 1.53
N LEU A 688 -21.69 10.60 1.44
CA LEU A 688 -22.26 11.73 0.68
C LEU A 688 -21.87 13.07 1.32
N SER A 689 -22.02 13.19 2.64
CA SER A 689 -21.67 14.40 3.38
C SER A 689 -20.18 14.77 3.22
N MET A 690 -19.28 13.78 3.33
CA MET A 690 -17.85 14.01 3.09
C MET A 690 -17.61 14.43 1.64
N TYR A 691 -18.19 13.74 0.67
CA TYR A 691 -18.04 14.08 -0.75
C TYR A 691 -18.44 15.54 -1.02
N ASP A 692 -19.61 15.95 -0.53
CA ASP A 692 -20.13 17.31 -0.68
C ASP A 692 -19.20 18.35 -0.04
N GLN A 693 -18.69 18.07 1.16
CA GLN A 693 -17.74 18.93 1.86
C GLN A 693 -16.44 19.12 1.05
N LYS A 694 -15.89 18.03 0.49
CA LYS A 694 -14.65 18.05 -0.29
C LYS A 694 -14.80 18.79 -1.61
N MET A 695 -15.87 18.52 -2.34
CA MET A 695 -16.13 19.16 -3.64
C MET A 695 -16.40 20.67 -3.47
N SER A 696 -17.17 21.07 -2.45
CA SER A 696 -17.42 22.48 -2.13
C SER A 696 -16.11 23.25 -1.83
N SER A 697 -15.17 22.63 -1.12
CA SER A 697 -13.87 23.23 -0.81
C SER A 697 -12.93 23.38 -2.02
N THR A 698 -13.17 22.61 -3.08
CA THR A 698 -12.36 22.56 -4.30
C THR A 698 -12.92 23.50 -5.38
N GLU A 699 -14.23 23.61 -5.51
CA GLU A 699 -14.89 24.59 -6.41
C GLU A 699 -14.54 26.04 -6.05
N LEU A 700 -14.28 26.32 -4.77
CA LEU A 700 -13.79 27.62 -4.30
C LEU A 700 -12.31 27.91 -4.64
N LYS A 701 -11.56 26.92 -5.13
CA LYS A 701 -10.11 27.01 -5.41
C LYS A 701 -9.73 26.92 -6.88
N LEU A 702 -10.64 26.57 -7.80
CA LEU A 702 -10.35 26.59 -9.23
C LEU A 702 -10.30 28.05 -9.72
N PRO A 703 -9.14 28.57 -10.16
CA PRO A 703 -9.13 29.82 -10.92
C PRO A 703 -9.80 29.55 -12.27
N CYS A 704 -10.61 30.48 -12.75
CA CYS A 704 -11.20 30.44 -14.10
C CYS A 704 -10.17 30.47 -15.25
N ASP A 705 -8.86 30.49 -15.00
CA ASP A 705 -7.85 30.72 -16.01
C ASP A 705 -6.74 29.65 -15.96
N THR A 706 -6.77 28.71 -16.92
CA THR A 706 -5.59 28.21 -17.66
C THR A 706 -6.06 27.25 -18.76
N VAL A 707 -6.58 27.82 -19.85
CA VAL A 707 -6.47 27.20 -21.17
C VAL A 707 -5.38 27.98 -21.90
N GLU A 708 -4.13 27.61 -21.69
CA GLU A 708 -3.09 27.86 -22.70
C GLU A 708 -2.83 26.53 -23.40
N MET A 709 -3.49 26.39 -24.56
CA MET A 709 -3.10 25.41 -25.56
C MET A 709 -1.72 25.82 -26.10
N VAL A 710 -0.71 24.98 -25.87
CA VAL A 710 0.50 24.99 -26.70
C VAL A 710 0.32 23.91 -27.76
N SER A 711 0.13 24.40 -28.98
CA SER A 711 0.15 23.68 -30.26
C SER A 711 1.43 22.90 -30.52
#